data_AF-A0A955ART8-F1
#
_entry.id   AF-A0A955ART8-F1
#
_cell.length_a   1.000
_cell.length_b   1.000
_cell.length_c   1.000
_cell.angle_alpha   90.00
_cell.angle_beta   90.00
_cell.angle_gamma   90.00
#
_symmetry.space_group_name_H-M   'P 1'
#
loop_
_entity.id
_entity.type
_entity.pdbx_description
1 polymer ?
#
loop_
_entity_poly.entity_id
_entity_poly.type
_entity_poly.pdbx_seq_one_letter_code
_entity_poly.pdbx_strand_id
1 'polypeptide(L)'
;MPVESRTRRNSLRRKSLHCNSLRHDFVEQLESRICLASDCSLETSASTEAAAAVHAVNCFAVDLYEHMQNESGNIVLSPMSIATTLAMAYAGAAGDTAEEIADVLHLDPDSNTSASFHALLETLASDPVASKSYLLEVANAMWPSTMLPLVDSFVTTIQDEYLGEVQNLDYSDTGAAEETINAWVEEKTHGTIKELVKELSPATVMVLTNSIYFDAAWQFPFDPRWTEDGNFTRADGSAVTVPMMNATDGEIFDADTGAREPITLPYTELSDFQVLEMPFLDGDASMVFLMPISSETPNQLTHQFLAQVDQWLAGQREPIQVDVTLPRFNTTVSTQLERLLSEMGMPSAFGDADFSNMTPAAVWIDKVRHKAFLEVNEQGTVAGAATVVNFLLCFAAGTPVMTPDGEKSIEQLKVGDLVLSRHEGNVEGDIRPKQIEEVFQGHAEILNLHVAGNVLRVTKPHRFFVQGKGWVAAEEIRVGDRLATDGGFEKVDEITESDEVAPVFNFRVADYHTYFVGRKEWGFSVWTHNTYDGPSFIATRPFHFLIRDNTTSTLLFMGRIDDPSQLNNDVSPRIASIPGDSNHDGSFNSSDLVYVFAAGKYEDAIDQNASFEEGDWNGDGDFNSSDLVFAFQSGTYVATARPLLLNATSMTPEVSAAIDWLFAQDRKVGDGDFDQNMDAIDESIDALRAFVV
;
A
#
# COMPACT_ATOMS: atom_id res chain seq x y z
N MET A 1 28.54 -81.69 20.66
CA MET A 1 27.39 -82.53 21.07
C MET A 1 27.59 -82.91 22.54
N PRO A 2 26.54 -83.13 23.35
CA PRO A 2 25.40 -82.25 23.67
C PRO A 2 25.31 -82.04 25.23
N VAL A 3 24.37 -81.35 25.90
CA VAL A 3 23.13 -80.62 25.51
C VAL A 3 22.87 -79.43 26.50
N GLU A 4 21.63 -78.94 26.56
CA GLU A 4 20.98 -77.90 27.39
C GLU A 4 21.14 -78.07 28.94
N SER A 5 20.91 -77.06 29.81
CA SER A 5 19.76 -76.11 29.82
C SER A 5 19.90 -74.87 30.73
N ARG A 6 19.00 -73.88 30.49
CA ARG A 6 18.56 -72.68 31.26
C ARG A 6 19.17 -72.47 32.67
N THR A 7 19.59 -71.27 33.12
CA THR A 7 18.77 -70.03 33.28
C THR A 7 19.66 -68.82 33.71
N ARG A 8 19.13 -67.58 33.67
CA ARG A 8 19.68 -66.31 34.25
C ARG A 8 20.99 -65.74 33.65
N ARG A 9 20.88 -64.89 32.62
CA ARG A 9 21.68 -63.66 32.37
C ARG A 9 21.24 -63.00 31.05
N ASN A 10 20.37 -61.97 31.09
CA ASN A 10 20.19 -61.01 29.96
C ASN A 10 19.32 -59.76 30.25
N SER A 11 18.84 -59.53 31.47
CA SER A 11 17.92 -58.42 31.79
C SER A 11 18.57 -57.06 32.09
N LEU A 12 19.90 -56.98 32.21
CA LEU A 12 20.62 -55.80 32.72
C LEU A 12 21.47 -55.02 31.70
N ARG A 13 21.59 -55.49 30.45
CA ARG A 13 22.31 -54.75 29.37
C ARG A 13 21.41 -54.08 28.32
N ARG A 14 20.09 -54.30 28.35
CA ARG A 14 19.12 -53.55 27.51
C ARG A 14 18.50 -52.32 28.19
N LYS A 15 18.61 -52.19 29.52
CA LYS A 15 18.00 -51.05 30.25
C LYS A 15 18.85 -49.78 30.29
N SER A 16 20.17 -49.83 30.10
CA SER A 16 21.00 -48.62 30.01
C SER A 16 21.01 -47.98 28.61
N LEU A 17 20.84 -48.78 27.54
CA LEU A 17 20.75 -48.26 26.17
C LEU A 17 19.41 -47.58 25.89
N HIS A 18 18.31 -48.10 26.44
CA HIS A 18 16.98 -47.52 26.26
C HIS A 18 16.73 -46.29 27.16
N CYS A 19 17.54 -46.10 28.21
CA CYS A 19 17.47 -44.93 29.10
C CYS A 19 18.37 -43.76 28.63
N ASN A 20 19.13 -43.97 27.54
CA ASN A 20 19.89 -42.91 26.88
C ASN A 20 19.21 -42.43 25.59
N SER A 21 18.47 -43.27 24.84
CA SER A 21 17.61 -42.75 23.76
C SER A 21 16.52 -41.87 24.35
N LEU A 22 15.74 -42.37 25.33
CA LEU A 22 14.70 -41.62 26.07
C LEU A 22 15.23 -40.41 26.90
N ARG A 23 16.48 -40.02 26.70
CA ARG A 23 17.10 -38.80 27.25
C ARG A 23 17.81 -37.94 26.18
N HIS A 24 17.90 -38.42 24.94
CA HIS A 24 18.08 -37.62 23.72
C HIS A 24 16.69 -37.25 23.17
N ASP A 25 15.83 -38.25 22.95
CA ASP A 25 14.45 -38.10 22.48
C ASP A 25 13.65 -37.08 23.33
N PHE A 26 13.95 -36.98 24.65
CA PHE A 26 13.29 -36.07 25.61
C PHE A 26 14.09 -34.78 25.90
N VAL A 27 15.25 -34.59 25.27
CA VAL A 27 15.96 -33.30 25.23
C VAL A 27 15.64 -32.61 23.91
N GLU A 28 15.65 -33.33 22.79
CA GLU A 28 15.15 -32.87 21.49
C GLU A 28 13.67 -32.40 21.60
N GLN A 29 12.80 -33.15 22.29
CA GLN A 29 11.41 -32.73 22.57
C GLN A 29 11.25 -31.66 23.68
N LEU A 30 12.34 -31.13 24.25
CA LEU A 30 12.31 -29.93 25.11
C LEU A 30 12.98 -28.73 24.45
N GLU A 31 14.03 -28.94 23.66
CA GLU A 31 14.66 -27.91 22.82
C GLU A 31 13.66 -27.47 21.74
N SER A 32 12.91 -28.41 21.13
CA SER A 32 11.76 -28.12 20.26
C SER A 32 10.52 -27.53 20.99
N ARG A 33 10.68 -27.08 22.24
CA ARG A 33 9.64 -26.44 23.07
C ARG A 33 10.19 -25.31 23.94
N ILE A 34 11.40 -24.82 23.64
CA ILE A 34 12.03 -23.66 24.29
C ILE A 34 12.27 -22.52 23.29
N CYS A 35 12.34 -22.80 21.99
CA CYS A 35 12.02 -21.80 20.98
C CYS A 35 10.50 -21.53 21.03
N LEU A 36 10.15 -20.34 21.51
CA LEU A 36 8.87 -19.67 21.30
C LEU A 36 9.13 -18.32 20.61
N ALA A 37 9.86 -18.38 19.49
CA ALA A 37 9.58 -17.49 18.38
C ALA A 37 8.37 -18.05 17.62
N SER A 38 7.61 -17.19 16.95
CA SER A 38 6.51 -17.64 16.09
C SER A 38 7.09 -18.08 14.74
N ASP A 39 7.29 -19.39 14.54
CA ASP A 39 7.73 -19.96 13.25
C ASP A 39 6.72 -19.61 12.13
N CYS A 40 6.91 -18.46 11.49
CA CYS A 40 6.07 -17.99 10.39
C CYS A 40 6.54 -18.67 9.09
N SER A 41 6.13 -19.94 8.93
CA SER A 41 6.62 -20.83 7.86
C SER A 41 6.01 -20.51 6.50
N LEU A 42 6.47 -19.42 5.88
CA LEU A 42 6.03 -18.96 4.57
C LEU A 42 6.89 -19.57 3.45
N GLU A 43 6.26 -20.27 2.51
CA GLU A 43 6.97 -20.87 1.36
C GLU A 43 7.22 -19.82 0.27
N THR A 44 8.48 -19.66 -0.12
CA THR A 44 8.96 -18.60 -1.03
C THR A 44 9.40 -19.17 -2.38
N SER A 45 9.02 -18.51 -3.47
CA SER A 45 9.33 -18.89 -4.86
C SER A 45 10.52 -18.14 -5.48
N ALA A 46 11.03 -17.12 -4.78
CA ALA A 46 12.17 -16.29 -5.22
C ALA A 46 13.50 -17.06 -5.36
N SER A 47 14.53 -16.38 -5.87
CA SER A 47 15.89 -16.93 -5.91
C SER A 47 16.38 -17.31 -4.51
N THR A 48 17.26 -18.32 -4.41
CA THR A 48 17.81 -18.80 -3.12
C THR A 48 18.52 -17.73 -2.30
N GLU A 49 18.88 -16.59 -2.91
CA GLU A 49 19.54 -15.46 -2.27
C GLU A 49 18.52 -14.40 -1.84
N ALA A 50 17.53 -14.09 -2.70
CA ALA A 50 16.41 -13.21 -2.34
C ALA A 50 15.46 -13.81 -1.29
N ALA A 51 15.39 -15.14 -1.17
CA ALA A 51 14.40 -15.82 -0.34
C ALA A 51 14.46 -15.45 1.15
N ALA A 52 15.65 -15.14 1.69
CA ALA A 52 15.80 -14.66 3.07
C ALA A 52 15.15 -13.28 3.28
N ALA A 53 15.28 -12.37 2.31
CA ALA A 53 14.64 -11.05 2.37
C ALA A 53 13.11 -11.16 2.20
N VAL A 54 12.60 -12.03 1.32
CA VAL A 54 11.15 -12.28 1.20
C VAL A 54 10.57 -12.82 2.51
N HIS A 55 11.26 -13.78 3.14
CA HIS A 55 10.86 -14.32 4.44
C HIS A 55 10.82 -13.22 5.51
N ALA A 56 11.90 -12.44 5.66
CA ALA A 56 11.99 -11.31 6.58
C ALA A 56 10.84 -10.30 6.38
N VAL A 57 10.66 -9.80 5.15
CA VAL A 57 9.61 -8.84 4.76
C VAL A 57 8.22 -9.36 5.12
N ASN A 58 7.92 -10.62 4.80
CA ASN A 58 6.60 -11.18 5.02
C ASN A 58 6.34 -11.51 6.51
N CYS A 59 7.33 -11.99 7.27
CA CYS A 59 7.16 -12.25 8.71
C CYS A 59 6.95 -10.94 9.47
N PHE A 60 7.80 -9.93 9.19
CA PHE A 60 7.63 -8.57 9.70
C PHE A 60 6.26 -7.97 9.35
N ALA A 61 5.73 -8.26 8.15
CA ALA A 61 4.39 -7.82 7.75
C ALA A 61 3.30 -8.34 8.70
N VAL A 62 3.37 -9.63 9.07
CA VAL A 62 2.39 -10.23 9.99
C VAL A 62 2.53 -9.66 11.40
N ASP A 63 3.75 -9.59 11.95
CA ASP A 63 4.01 -9.02 13.29
C ASP A 63 3.51 -7.57 13.38
N LEU A 64 3.87 -6.72 12.42
CA LEU A 64 3.47 -5.31 12.37
C LEU A 64 1.95 -5.18 12.28
N TYR A 65 1.31 -5.99 11.43
CA TYR A 65 -0.13 -5.95 11.27
C TYR A 65 -0.86 -6.38 12.53
N GLU A 66 -0.39 -7.42 13.23
CA GLU A 66 -1.00 -7.88 14.50
C GLU A 66 -0.96 -6.78 15.58
N HIS A 67 0.15 -6.03 15.68
CA HIS A 67 0.25 -4.88 16.58
C HIS A 67 -0.70 -3.72 16.20
N MET A 68 -0.94 -3.51 14.91
CA MET A 68 -1.81 -2.43 14.42
C MET A 68 -3.32 -2.74 14.46
N GLN A 69 -3.74 -3.97 14.77
CA GLN A 69 -5.18 -4.33 14.68
C GLN A 69 -6.09 -3.55 15.61
N ASN A 70 -5.58 -3.03 16.72
CA ASN A 70 -6.33 -2.23 17.69
C ASN A 70 -6.36 -0.72 17.38
N GLU A 71 -5.62 -0.26 16.36
CA GLU A 71 -5.76 1.10 15.85
C GLU A 71 -7.12 1.29 15.15
N SER A 72 -7.64 2.52 15.11
CA SER A 72 -8.99 2.80 14.62
C SER A 72 -9.02 3.33 13.18
N GLY A 73 -9.84 2.71 12.32
CA GLY A 73 -10.07 3.16 10.94
C GLY A 73 -9.20 2.42 9.91
N ASN A 74 -9.25 2.93 8.68
CA ASN A 74 -8.64 2.27 7.52
C ASN A 74 -7.10 2.21 7.64
N ILE A 75 -6.52 1.04 7.38
CA ILE A 75 -5.08 0.81 7.38
C ILE A 75 -4.65 0.54 5.94
N VAL A 76 -3.57 1.20 5.49
CA VAL A 76 -2.84 0.89 4.26
C VAL A 76 -1.35 1.01 4.59
N LEU A 77 -0.57 -0.01 4.25
CA LEU A 77 0.86 -0.11 4.51
C LEU A 77 1.56 -0.79 3.32
N SER A 78 2.84 -0.49 3.11
CA SER A 78 3.77 -1.38 2.40
C SER A 78 4.78 -1.97 3.39
N PRO A 79 4.66 -3.25 3.77
CA PRO A 79 5.64 -3.93 4.60
C PRO A 79 7.02 -3.96 3.94
N MET A 80 7.08 -4.22 2.63
CA MET A 80 8.31 -4.17 1.83
C MET A 80 9.04 -2.83 1.96
N SER A 81 8.32 -1.71 1.88
CA SER A 81 8.91 -0.37 2.03
C SER A 81 9.51 -0.14 3.42
N ILE A 82 8.78 -0.56 4.46
CA ILE A 82 9.19 -0.38 5.85
C ILE A 82 10.39 -1.27 6.16
N ALA A 83 10.30 -2.57 5.84
CA ALA A 83 11.36 -3.54 6.06
C ALA A 83 12.65 -3.17 5.30
N THR A 84 12.57 -2.69 4.06
CA THR A 84 13.75 -2.21 3.30
C THR A 84 14.41 -1.01 3.98
N THR A 85 13.63 -0.07 4.52
CA THR A 85 14.19 1.11 5.21
C THR A 85 14.81 0.75 6.56
N LEU A 86 14.23 -0.20 7.28
CA LEU A 86 14.80 -0.74 8.51
C LEU A 86 16.02 -1.63 8.25
N ALA A 87 16.08 -2.35 7.14
CA ALA A 87 17.26 -3.11 6.71
C ALA A 87 18.43 -2.18 6.35
N MET A 88 18.17 -1.04 5.70
CA MET A 88 19.16 0.03 5.53
C MET A 88 19.65 0.61 6.86
N ALA A 89 18.79 0.72 7.89
CA ALA A 89 19.21 1.13 9.23
C ALA A 89 20.04 0.04 9.93
N TYR A 90 19.66 -1.23 9.82
CA TYR A 90 20.39 -2.39 10.34
C TYR A 90 21.80 -2.50 9.77
N ALA A 91 21.99 -2.26 8.47
CA ALA A 91 23.32 -2.22 7.86
C ALA A 91 24.25 -1.15 8.47
N GLY A 92 23.68 -0.15 9.16
CA GLY A 92 24.39 0.87 9.92
C GLY A 92 24.54 0.58 11.42
N ALA A 93 23.83 -0.42 11.95
CA ALA A 93 23.74 -0.74 13.37
C ALA A 93 24.86 -1.67 13.85
N ALA A 94 25.06 -1.73 15.17
CA ALA A 94 25.93 -2.69 15.85
C ALA A 94 25.36 -3.08 17.23
N GLY A 95 25.95 -4.10 17.87
CA GLY A 95 25.59 -4.53 19.23
C GLY A 95 24.11 -4.86 19.40
N ASP A 96 23.59 -4.61 20.60
CA ASP A 96 22.20 -4.80 21.00
C ASP A 96 21.21 -4.15 19.98
N THR A 97 21.56 -3.00 19.38
CA THR A 97 20.73 -2.33 18.36
C THR A 97 20.68 -3.09 17.03
N ALA A 98 21.75 -3.78 16.63
CA ALA A 98 21.70 -4.66 15.46
C ALA A 98 20.91 -5.94 15.75
N GLU A 99 21.10 -6.54 16.93
CA GLU A 99 20.37 -7.74 17.35
C GLU A 99 18.85 -7.47 17.45
N GLU A 100 18.43 -6.38 18.09
CA GLU A 100 17.03 -5.97 18.20
C GLU A 100 16.35 -5.71 16.83
N ILE A 101 17.03 -5.03 15.90
CA ILE A 101 16.45 -4.76 14.56
C ILE A 101 16.39 -6.06 13.73
N ALA A 102 17.37 -6.96 13.88
CA ALA A 102 17.38 -8.24 13.20
C ALA A 102 16.24 -9.16 13.66
N ASP A 103 16.00 -9.24 14.98
CA ASP A 103 14.89 -10.01 15.55
C ASP A 103 13.53 -9.46 15.08
N VAL A 104 13.33 -8.14 15.12
CA VAL A 104 12.07 -7.50 14.67
C VAL A 104 11.81 -7.69 13.18
N LEU A 105 12.86 -7.74 12.35
CA LEU A 105 12.75 -7.98 10.91
C LEU A 105 12.77 -9.47 10.52
N HIS A 106 12.90 -10.41 11.46
CA HIS A 106 13.07 -11.84 11.19
C HIS A 106 14.23 -12.13 10.21
N LEU A 107 15.37 -11.46 10.38
CA LEU A 107 16.55 -11.67 9.53
C LEU A 107 17.23 -13.01 9.83
N ASP A 108 17.46 -13.83 8.80
CA ASP A 108 18.24 -15.07 8.93
C ASP A 108 19.71 -14.76 9.29
N PRO A 109 20.21 -15.18 10.47
CA PRO A 109 21.56 -14.87 10.94
C PRO A 109 22.66 -15.68 10.22
N ASP A 110 22.32 -16.74 9.47
CA ASP A 110 23.26 -17.44 8.58
C ASP A 110 23.30 -16.81 7.16
N SER A 111 22.44 -15.82 6.87
CA SER A 111 22.35 -15.11 5.59
C SER A 111 23.21 -13.84 5.51
N ASN A 112 23.42 -13.32 4.29
CA ASN A 112 23.89 -11.94 4.09
C ASN A 112 22.68 -11.04 3.80
N THR A 113 22.21 -10.31 4.81
CA THR A 113 21.02 -9.45 4.71
C THR A 113 21.08 -8.52 3.50
N SER A 114 22.14 -7.74 3.33
CA SER A 114 22.21 -6.73 2.26
C SER A 114 22.15 -7.37 0.87
N ALA A 115 22.86 -8.49 0.66
CA ALA A 115 22.81 -9.20 -0.63
C ALA A 115 21.46 -9.89 -0.88
N SER A 116 20.77 -10.35 0.18
CA SER A 116 19.41 -10.89 0.04
C SER A 116 18.40 -9.81 -0.34
N PHE A 117 18.52 -8.61 0.23
CA PHE A 117 17.70 -7.45 -0.15
C PHE A 117 18.08 -6.95 -1.55
N HIS A 118 19.36 -6.95 -1.93
CA HIS A 118 19.82 -6.64 -3.29
C HIS A 118 19.18 -7.57 -4.33
N ALA A 119 19.30 -8.89 -4.11
CA ALA A 119 18.72 -9.90 -4.99
C ALA A 119 17.19 -9.80 -5.07
N LEU A 120 16.51 -9.42 -3.97
CA LEU A 120 15.08 -9.13 -3.99
C LEU A 120 14.76 -7.87 -4.81
N LEU A 121 15.49 -6.76 -4.59
CA LEU A 121 15.30 -5.51 -5.32
C LEU A 121 15.53 -5.69 -6.83
N GLU A 122 16.58 -6.41 -7.27
CA GLU A 122 16.78 -6.75 -8.69
C GLU A 122 15.64 -7.62 -9.25
N THR A 123 15.10 -8.56 -8.46
CA THR A 123 13.99 -9.43 -8.88
C THR A 123 12.64 -8.68 -8.97
N LEU A 124 12.44 -7.66 -8.14
CA LEU A 124 11.26 -6.80 -8.20
C LEU A 124 11.36 -5.78 -9.35
N ALA A 125 12.52 -5.13 -9.51
CA ALA A 125 12.80 -4.11 -10.54
C ALA A 125 13.23 -4.68 -11.90
N SER A 126 13.02 -5.98 -12.14
CA SER A 126 13.30 -6.61 -13.44
C SER A 126 12.36 -6.04 -14.53
N ASP A 127 12.93 -5.80 -15.71
CA ASP A 127 12.37 -4.94 -16.76
C ASP A 127 10.89 -5.26 -17.11
N PRO A 128 9.95 -4.30 -16.93
CA PRO A 128 8.54 -4.51 -17.25
C PRO A 128 8.30 -4.71 -18.76
N VAL A 129 9.20 -4.24 -19.64
CA VAL A 129 9.09 -4.45 -21.09
C VAL A 129 9.47 -5.90 -21.48
N ALA A 130 9.96 -6.71 -20.55
CA ALA A 130 10.49 -8.05 -20.82
C ALA A 130 10.06 -9.16 -19.86
N SER A 131 9.38 -8.86 -18.73
CA SER A 131 9.19 -9.88 -17.68
C SER A 131 7.93 -9.80 -16.80
N LYS A 132 7.19 -8.68 -16.76
CA LYS A 132 5.99 -8.52 -15.90
C LYS A 132 4.94 -7.65 -16.57
N SER A 133 3.68 -7.98 -16.33
CA SER A 133 2.47 -7.31 -16.87
C SER A 133 2.05 -6.03 -16.13
N TYR A 134 2.79 -5.62 -15.10
CA TYR A 134 2.48 -4.49 -14.22
C TYR A 134 3.72 -3.66 -13.96
N LEU A 135 3.52 -2.37 -13.68
CA LEU A 135 4.61 -1.49 -13.27
C LEU A 135 4.85 -1.65 -11.77
N LEU A 136 6.07 -2.02 -11.39
CA LEU A 136 6.55 -2.02 -10.02
C LEU A 136 7.90 -1.29 -9.97
N GLU A 137 7.91 -0.12 -9.33
CA GLU A 137 9.13 0.64 -9.08
C GLU A 137 9.43 0.64 -7.59
N VAL A 138 10.67 0.33 -7.21
CA VAL A 138 11.17 0.46 -5.84
C VAL A 138 12.44 1.29 -5.87
N ALA A 139 12.50 2.36 -5.08
CA ALA A 139 13.66 3.24 -5.00
C ALA A 139 14.07 3.46 -3.54
N ASN A 140 15.37 3.60 -3.32
CA ASN A 140 15.96 3.89 -2.01
C ASN A 140 16.80 5.16 -2.10
N ALA A 141 16.87 5.93 -1.02
CA ALA A 141 17.79 7.05 -0.90
C ALA A 141 18.26 7.30 0.54
N MET A 142 19.47 7.84 0.66
CA MET A 142 20.08 8.30 1.90
C MET A 142 20.48 9.77 1.77
N TRP A 143 20.02 10.56 2.74
CA TRP A 143 20.19 12.01 2.79
C TRP A 143 21.04 12.39 4.02
N PRO A 144 22.37 12.24 3.99
CA PRO A 144 23.22 12.60 5.11
C PRO A 144 23.42 14.12 5.20
N SER A 145 23.64 14.64 6.40
CA SER A 145 24.12 16.02 6.56
C SER A 145 25.49 16.17 5.94
N THR A 146 25.73 17.29 5.25
CA THR A 146 27.07 17.72 4.83
C THR A 146 28.11 17.79 5.96
N MET A 147 27.67 17.78 7.22
CA MET A 147 28.51 17.82 8.43
C MET A 147 28.67 16.46 9.14
N LEU A 148 27.95 15.41 8.74
CA LEU A 148 28.03 14.08 9.37
C LEU A 148 29.17 13.26 8.73
N PRO A 149 30.18 12.81 9.48
CA PRO A 149 31.13 11.81 8.98
C PRO A 149 30.42 10.45 8.86
N LEU A 150 30.42 9.84 7.68
CA LEU A 150 29.97 8.47 7.48
C LEU A 150 31.15 7.49 7.43
N VAL A 151 30.86 6.20 7.61
CA VAL A 151 31.79 5.10 7.34
C VAL A 151 31.66 4.72 5.86
N ASP A 152 32.77 4.75 5.11
CA ASP A 152 32.78 4.53 3.66
C ASP A 152 32.05 3.23 3.24
N SER A 153 32.22 2.13 3.99
CA SER A 153 31.57 0.84 3.68
C SER A 153 30.04 0.87 3.83
N PHE A 154 29.51 1.66 4.76
CA PHE A 154 28.05 1.83 4.88
C PHE A 154 27.49 2.57 3.67
N VAL A 155 28.19 3.61 3.20
CA VAL A 155 27.80 4.33 1.96
C VAL A 155 27.82 3.37 0.77
N THR A 156 28.85 2.54 0.62
CA THR A 156 28.92 1.50 -0.42
C THR A 156 27.78 0.49 -0.29
N THR A 157 27.45 0.00 0.91
CA THR A 157 26.32 -0.92 1.10
C THR A 157 24.98 -0.30 0.71
N ILE A 158 24.73 0.98 1.04
CA ILE A 158 23.50 1.67 0.61
C ILE A 158 23.46 1.80 -0.92
N GLN A 159 24.57 2.15 -1.57
CA GLN A 159 24.63 2.37 -3.02
C GLN A 159 24.56 1.06 -3.84
N ASP A 160 25.40 0.09 -3.50
CA ASP A 160 25.59 -1.12 -4.31
C ASP A 160 24.56 -2.20 -3.96
N GLU A 161 24.29 -2.45 -2.67
CA GLU A 161 23.39 -3.52 -2.24
C GLU A 161 21.92 -3.04 -2.25
N TYR A 162 21.62 -1.92 -1.59
CA TYR A 162 20.25 -1.37 -1.52
C TYR A 162 19.85 -0.51 -2.73
N LEU A 163 20.70 -0.41 -3.77
CA LEU A 163 20.46 0.40 -4.98
C LEU A 163 20.13 1.88 -4.67
N GLY A 164 20.68 2.41 -3.59
CA GLY A 164 20.27 3.68 -2.98
C GLY A 164 20.97 4.91 -3.56
N GLU A 165 20.18 5.93 -3.92
CA GLU A 165 20.70 7.25 -4.23
C GLU A 165 21.27 7.93 -2.97
N VAL A 166 22.40 8.65 -3.07
CA VAL A 166 23.03 9.31 -1.91
C VAL A 166 23.30 10.78 -2.21
N GLN A 167 22.62 11.67 -1.48
CA GLN A 167 22.73 13.12 -1.67
C GLN A 167 22.85 13.85 -0.33
N ASN A 168 23.99 14.51 -0.09
CA ASN A 168 24.20 15.29 1.12
C ASN A 168 23.30 16.55 1.14
N LEU A 169 22.62 16.79 2.26
CA LEU A 169 21.76 17.96 2.49
C LEU A 169 22.32 18.90 3.59
N ASP A 170 21.77 20.11 3.65
CA ASP A 170 22.00 21.08 4.72
C ASP A 170 20.72 21.26 5.55
N TYR A 171 20.62 20.53 6.65
CA TYR A 171 19.48 20.60 7.57
C TYR A 171 19.40 21.91 8.38
N SER A 172 20.34 22.87 8.20
CA SER A 172 20.14 24.23 8.74
C SER A 172 19.09 25.03 7.99
N ASP A 173 18.76 24.64 6.74
CA ASP A 173 17.54 25.01 6.03
C ASP A 173 16.63 23.78 5.91
N THR A 174 15.86 23.51 6.97
CA THR A 174 14.95 22.36 7.03
C THR A 174 13.87 22.44 5.94
N GLY A 175 13.50 23.63 5.49
CA GLY A 175 12.52 23.83 4.42
C GLY A 175 13.05 23.33 3.07
N ALA A 176 14.28 23.71 2.71
CA ALA A 176 14.93 23.22 1.49
C ALA A 176 15.21 21.70 1.54
N ALA A 177 15.53 21.16 2.72
CA ALA A 177 15.69 19.72 2.92
C ALA A 177 14.35 18.96 2.78
N GLU A 178 13.27 19.46 3.39
CA GLU A 178 11.91 18.93 3.24
C GLU A 178 11.43 19.00 1.78
N GLU A 179 11.66 20.11 1.07
CA GLU A 179 11.34 20.28 -0.35
C GLU A 179 12.08 19.25 -1.21
N THR A 180 13.39 19.06 -0.98
CA THR A 180 14.21 18.09 -1.73
C THR A 180 13.74 16.64 -1.54
N ILE A 181 13.53 16.21 -0.29
CA ILE A 181 13.13 14.83 0.00
C ILE A 181 11.70 14.57 -0.50
N ASN A 182 10.77 15.51 -0.30
CA ASN A 182 9.40 15.35 -0.77
C ASN A 182 9.30 15.36 -2.31
N ALA A 183 10.10 16.17 -3.01
CA ALA A 183 10.12 16.16 -4.48
C ALA A 183 10.61 14.81 -5.03
N TRP A 184 11.64 14.21 -4.42
CA TRP A 184 12.10 12.87 -4.78
C TRP A 184 11.02 11.81 -4.51
N VAL A 185 10.38 11.83 -3.35
CA VAL A 185 9.28 10.90 -3.04
C VAL A 185 8.09 11.07 -4.00
N GLU A 186 7.76 12.31 -4.38
CA GLU A 186 6.68 12.60 -5.32
C GLU A 186 7.02 12.11 -6.75
N GLU A 187 8.28 12.24 -7.18
CA GLU A 187 8.80 11.67 -8.44
C GLU A 187 8.71 10.14 -8.43
N LYS A 188 9.35 9.47 -7.46
CA LYS A 188 9.42 7.99 -7.36
C LYS A 188 8.10 7.31 -6.96
N THR A 189 7.00 8.06 -6.88
CA THR A 189 5.65 7.52 -6.61
C THR A 189 4.59 8.08 -7.58
N HIS A 190 5.01 8.64 -8.72
CA HIS A 190 4.13 9.20 -9.77
C HIS A 190 3.08 10.17 -9.23
N GLY A 191 3.47 10.96 -8.23
CA GLY A 191 2.61 11.95 -7.58
C GLY A 191 1.64 11.40 -6.54
N THR A 192 1.60 10.10 -6.26
CA THR A 192 0.68 9.49 -5.27
C THR A 192 1.06 9.80 -3.82
N ILE A 193 2.36 9.84 -3.49
CA ILE A 193 2.86 10.24 -2.18
C ILE A 193 3.47 11.64 -2.25
N LYS A 194 2.75 12.62 -1.69
CA LYS A 194 3.21 14.00 -1.48
C LYS A 194 3.40 14.26 0.02
N GLU A 195 4.29 15.16 0.42
CA GLU A 195 4.51 15.54 1.83
C GLU A 195 4.64 14.32 2.77
N LEU A 196 5.64 13.47 2.53
CA LEU A 196 6.04 12.40 3.46
C LEU A 196 6.75 12.99 4.69
N VAL A 197 7.66 13.92 4.44
CA VAL A 197 8.47 14.58 5.47
C VAL A 197 7.94 15.98 5.71
N LYS A 198 7.80 16.35 6.98
CA LYS A 198 7.38 17.69 7.39
C LYS A 198 7.84 17.97 8.82
N GLU A 199 8.28 19.19 9.07
CA GLU A 199 8.77 19.67 10.37
C GLU A 199 10.01 18.87 10.83
N LEU A 200 11.04 18.85 9.99
CA LEU A 200 12.37 18.37 10.35
C LEU A 200 13.02 19.27 11.41
N SER A 201 13.89 18.66 12.21
CA SER A 201 14.72 19.38 13.18
C SER A 201 16.00 19.91 12.50
N PRO A 202 16.49 21.11 12.83
CA PRO A 202 17.84 21.54 12.45
C PRO A 202 18.98 20.69 13.04
N ALA A 203 18.65 19.76 13.95
CA ALA A 203 19.58 18.73 14.46
C ALA A 203 19.49 17.38 13.70
N THR A 204 18.69 17.30 12.63
CA THR A 204 18.67 16.15 11.71
C THR A 204 20.04 16.00 11.07
N VAL A 205 20.59 14.78 11.09
CA VAL A 205 21.91 14.49 10.52
C VAL A 205 21.92 13.39 9.48
N MET A 206 20.88 12.55 9.44
CA MET A 206 20.65 11.65 8.31
C MET A 206 19.16 11.36 8.20
N VAL A 207 18.72 11.12 6.97
CA VAL A 207 17.40 10.56 6.67
C VAL A 207 17.60 9.39 5.71
N LEU A 208 16.96 8.25 5.98
CA LEU A 208 16.81 7.15 5.02
C LEU A 208 15.38 7.17 4.48
N THR A 209 15.21 6.95 3.18
CA THR A 209 13.90 6.81 2.55
C THR A 209 13.85 5.61 1.61
N ASN A 210 12.74 4.88 1.67
CA ASN A 210 12.30 4.02 0.57
C ASN A 210 11.02 4.59 -0.04
N SER A 211 10.83 4.40 -1.33
CA SER A 211 9.54 4.48 -2.00
C SER A 211 9.24 3.22 -2.83
N ILE A 212 7.96 2.92 -2.97
CA ILE A 212 7.42 1.86 -3.82
C ILE A 212 6.20 2.40 -4.58
N TYR A 213 6.12 2.11 -5.87
CA TYR A 213 4.97 2.38 -6.73
C TYR A 213 4.56 1.10 -7.43
N PHE A 214 3.26 0.83 -7.50
CA PHE A 214 2.66 -0.35 -8.10
C PHE A 214 1.41 0.08 -8.89
N ASP A 215 1.36 -0.30 -10.16
CA ASP A 215 0.25 0.02 -11.06
C ASP A 215 -0.05 -1.21 -11.93
N ALA A 216 -1.23 -1.79 -11.75
CA ALA A 216 -1.58 -3.09 -12.31
C ALA A 216 -3.06 -3.18 -12.70
N ALA A 217 -3.31 -3.55 -13.96
CA ALA A 217 -4.64 -3.87 -14.46
C ALA A 217 -5.12 -5.25 -13.97
N TRP A 218 -6.41 -5.39 -13.69
CA TRP A 218 -7.03 -6.69 -13.39
C TRP A 218 -6.91 -7.64 -14.59
N GLN A 219 -6.71 -8.93 -14.35
CA GLN A 219 -6.86 -9.93 -15.44
C GLN A 219 -8.30 -9.97 -15.98
N PHE A 220 -9.26 -9.63 -15.12
CA PHE A 220 -10.69 -9.55 -15.40
C PHE A 220 -11.22 -8.22 -14.84
N PRO A 221 -11.17 -7.12 -15.60
CA PRO A 221 -11.67 -5.83 -15.14
C PRO A 221 -13.18 -5.83 -14.96
N PHE A 222 -13.68 -4.94 -14.09
CA PHE A 222 -15.10 -4.68 -13.93
C PHE A 222 -15.61 -3.80 -15.08
N ASP A 223 -16.84 -4.02 -15.53
CA ASP A 223 -17.52 -3.12 -16.47
C ASP A 223 -18.12 -1.92 -15.70
N PRO A 224 -17.67 -0.67 -15.94
CA PRO A 224 -18.17 0.50 -15.19
C PRO A 224 -19.68 0.77 -15.34
N ARG A 225 -20.36 0.10 -16.28
CA ARG A 225 -21.82 0.15 -16.43
C ARG A 225 -22.56 -0.55 -15.28
N TRP A 226 -21.88 -1.42 -14.52
CA TRP A 226 -22.43 -2.13 -13.35
C TRP A 226 -21.90 -1.59 -12.01
N THR A 227 -21.13 -0.50 -12.01
CA THR A 227 -20.78 0.22 -10.77
C THR A 227 -21.98 1.03 -10.29
N GLU A 228 -22.69 0.54 -9.27
CA GLU A 228 -23.90 1.17 -8.70
C GLU A 228 -23.71 1.56 -7.22
N ASP A 229 -24.48 2.53 -6.73
CA ASP A 229 -24.48 2.96 -5.33
C ASP A 229 -24.98 1.84 -4.39
N GLY A 230 -24.07 1.23 -3.63
CA GLY A 230 -24.36 0.13 -2.70
C GLY A 230 -24.07 0.49 -1.23
N ASN A 231 -24.69 -0.24 -0.29
CA ASN A 231 -24.52 0.02 1.14
C ASN A 231 -23.40 -0.83 1.76
N PHE A 232 -22.41 -0.16 2.33
CA PHE A 232 -21.41 -0.72 3.23
C PHE A 232 -21.85 -0.55 4.68
N THR A 233 -21.71 -1.59 5.50
CA THR A 233 -22.04 -1.58 6.94
C THR A 233 -20.75 -1.58 7.75
N ARG A 234 -20.45 -0.48 8.45
CA ARG A 234 -19.26 -0.33 9.30
C ARG A 234 -19.32 -1.26 10.53
N ALA A 235 -18.18 -1.40 11.21
CA ALA A 235 -18.06 -2.19 12.44
C ALA A 235 -18.99 -1.74 13.61
N ASP A 236 -19.45 -0.48 13.62
CA ASP A 236 -20.44 0.02 14.60
C ASP A 236 -21.90 -0.29 14.23
N GLY A 237 -22.13 -0.98 13.10
CA GLY A 237 -23.45 -1.30 12.56
C GLY A 237 -24.09 -0.14 11.79
N SER A 238 -23.43 1.00 11.63
CA SER A 238 -23.91 2.10 10.79
C SER A 238 -23.67 1.80 9.30
N ALA A 239 -24.64 2.16 8.46
CA ALA A 239 -24.50 2.03 7.01
C ALA A 239 -23.94 3.31 6.38
N VAL A 240 -23.32 3.18 5.21
CA VAL A 240 -23.03 4.27 4.28
C VAL A 240 -23.13 3.78 2.84
N THR A 241 -23.57 4.64 1.95
CA THR A 241 -23.68 4.36 0.52
C THR A 241 -22.41 4.80 -0.19
N VAL A 242 -21.82 3.91 -0.99
CA VAL A 242 -20.61 4.14 -1.80
C VAL A 242 -20.74 3.41 -3.15
N PRO A 243 -20.00 3.80 -4.20
CA PRO A 243 -20.02 3.09 -5.48
C PRO A 243 -19.44 1.68 -5.31
N MET A 244 -20.23 0.68 -5.67
CA MET A 244 -19.87 -0.74 -5.65
C MET A 244 -19.75 -1.24 -7.08
N MET A 245 -18.53 -1.63 -7.47
CA MET A 245 -18.24 -2.34 -8.72
C MET A 245 -18.79 -3.76 -8.59
N ASN A 246 -19.43 -4.28 -9.64
CA ASN A 246 -20.02 -5.62 -9.66
C ASN A 246 -19.48 -6.42 -10.85
N ALA A 247 -19.24 -7.71 -10.61
CA ALA A 247 -19.00 -8.74 -11.63
C ALA A 247 -19.83 -9.97 -11.22
N THR A 248 -21.08 -10.04 -11.72
CA THR A 248 -22.11 -10.98 -11.27
C THR A 248 -22.97 -11.52 -12.42
N ASP A 249 -23.21 -12.82 -12.47
CA ASP A 249 -24.08 -13.49 -13.49
C ASP A 249 -23.64 -13.31 -14.98
N GLY A 250 -22.37 -13.62 -15.27
CA GLY A 250 -21.87 -13.82 -16.65
C GLY A 250 -21.44 -12.53 -17.36
N GLU A 251 -20.20 -12.11 -17.12
CA GLU A 251 -19.69 -10.80 -17.58
C GLU A 251 -18.43 -10.88 -18.46
N ILE A 252 -17.76 -12.03 -18.59
CA ILE A 252 -16.75 -12.21 -19.64
C ILE A 252 -17.48 -12.51 -20.95
N PHE A 253 -17.25 -11.69 -21.97
CA PHE A 253 -17.74 -11.95 -23.33
C PHE A 253 -16.82 -12.98 -24.00
N ASP A 254 -17.34 -14.18 -24.25
CA ASP A 254 -16.62 -15.20 -25.00
C ASP A 254 -16.72 -14.89 -26.50
N ALA A 255 -15.63 -14.36 -27.07
CA ALA A 255 -15.55 -13.89 -28.45
C ALA A 255 -15.89 -14.97 -29.49
N ASP A 256 -15.43 -16.21 -29.26
CA ASP A 256 -15.58 -17.36 -30.16
C ASP A 256 -17.02 -17.90 -30.24
N THR A 257 -17.81 -17.74 -29.18
CA THR A 257 -19.16 -18.34 -29.06
C THR A 257 -20.29 -17.32 -28.89
N GLY A 258 -19.97 -16.07 -28.55
CA GLY A 258 -20.94 -15.04 -28.16
C GLY A 258 -21.65 -15.34 -26.84
N ALA A 259 -21.07 -16.20 -26.00
CA ALA A 259 -21.57 -16.52 -24.68
C ALA A 259 -21.17 -15.46 -23.64
N ARG A 260 -21.90 -15.46 -22.52
CA ARG A 260 -21.55 -14.74 -21.30
C ARG A 260 -21.09 -15.77 -20.29
N GLU A 261 -19.78 -15.92 -20.16
CA GLU A 261 -19.22 -16.85 -19.19
C GLU A 261 -18.97 -16.13 -17.86
N PRO A 262 -19.22 -16.78 -16.72
CA PRO A 262 -19.01 -16.19 -15.41
C PRO A 262 -17.51 -16.11 -15.09
N ILE A 263 -17.11 -15.05 -14.39
CA ILE A 263 -15.74 -14.92 -13.89
C ILE A 263 -15.41 -16.10 -12.96
N THR A 264 -14.25 -16.73 -13.18
CA THR A 264 -13.76 -17.81 -12.30
C THR A 264 -12.50 -17.37 -11.59
N LEU A 265 -12.51 -17.44 -10.26
CA LEU A 265 -11.45 -16.94 -9.39
C LEU A 265 -11.09 -17.97 -8.31
N PRO A 266 -9.85 -18.00 -7.83
CA PRO A 266 -9.50 -18.76 -6.63
C PRO A 266 -10.23 -18.19 -5.40
N TYR A 267 -11.14 -18.99 -4.84
CA TYR A 267 -11.89 -18.67 -3.62
C TYR A 267 -11.82 -19.82 -2.62
N THR A 268 -11.82 -19.49 -1.33
CA THR A 268 -11.94 -20.48 -0.26
C THR A 268 -12.55 -19.88 1.02
N GLU A 269 -12.93 -20.73 1.95
CA GLU A 269 -13.36 -20.35 3.30
C GLU A 269 -12.41 -20.99 4.32
N LEU A 270 -11.72 -20.14 5.08
CA LEU A 270 -10.68 -20.53 6.03
C LEU A 270 -10.95 -19.87 7.38
N SER A 271 -11.02 -20.65 8.46
CA SER A 271 -11.13 -20.17 9.86
C SER A 271 -12.11 -18.98 10.05
N ASP A 272 -13.34 -19.13 9.56
CA ASP A 272 -14.43 -18.13 9.61
C ASP A 272 -14.26 -16.86 8.73
N PHE A 273 -13.31 -16.85 7.78
CA PHE A 273 -13.14 -15.83 6.73
C PHE A 273 -13.41 -16.39 5.32
N GLN A 274 -14.02 -15.55 4.47
CA GLN A 274 -14.02 -15.69 3.02
C GLN A 274 -12.68 -15.15 2.48
N VAL A 275 -12.03 -15.90 1.59
CA VAL A 275 -10.75 -15.54 0.96
C VAL A 275 -10.93 -15.58 -0.55
N LEU A 276 -10.59 -14.48 -1.23
CA LEU A 276 -10.64 -14.33 -2.68
C LEU A 276 -9.30 -13.84 -3.19
N GLU A 277 -8.71 -14.52 -4.18
CA GLU A 277 -7.55 -14.01 -4.93
C GLU A 277 -8.06 -13.43 -6.27
N MET A 278 -7.80 -12.15 -6.51
CA MET A 278 -7.98 -11.52 -7.81
C MET A 278 -6.62 -11.34 -8.47
N PRO A 279 -6.33 -12.05 -9.58
CA PRO A 279 -5.08 -11.87 -10.31
C PRO A 279 -5.10 -10.53 -11.07
N PHE A 280 -3.95 -9.88 -11.09
CA PHE A 280 -3.65 -8.87 -12.10
C PHE A 280 -3.31 -9.56 -13.43
N LEU A 281 -3.20 -8.79 -14.53
CA LEU A 281 -2.88 -9.30 -15.87
C LEU A 281 -1.72 -10.32 -15.84
N ASP A 282 -1.79 -11.37 -16.67
CA ASP A 282 -0.89 -12.54 -16.71
C ASP A 282 -0.70 -13.35 -15.40
N GLY A 283 -1.15 -12.86 -14.24
CA GLY A 283 -1.12 -13.57 -12.96
C GLY A 283 0.22 -13.46 -12.19
N ASP A 284 1.18 -12.65 -12.65
CA ASP A 284 2.47 -12.43 -11.96
C ASP A 284 2.36 -11.58 -10.68
N ALA A 285 1.17 -11.02 -10.41
CA ALA A 285 0.78 -10.43 -9.13
C ALA A 285 -0.70 -10.73 -8.83
N SER A 286 -1.10 -10.59 -7.57
CA SER A 286 -2.50 -10.71 -7.15
C SER A 286 -2.85 -9.79 -5.99
N MET A 287 -4.14 -9.42 -5.90
CA MET A 287 -4.75 -8.84 -4.71
C MET A 287 -5.62 -9.88 -4.01
N VAL A 288 -5.32 -10.19 -2.75
CA VAL A 288 -6.04 -11.18 -1.95
C VAL A 288 -6.92 -10.44 -0.94
N PHE A 289 -8.23 -10.64 -1.03
CA PHE A 289 -9.23 -10.06 -0.13
C PHE A 289 -9.63 -11.07 0.94
N LEU A 290 -9.72 -10.60 2.19
CA LEU A 290 -10.02 -11.40 3.37
C LEU A 290 -11.19 -10.75 4.13
N MET A 291 -12.35 -11.40 4.16
CA MET A 291 -13.56 -10.83 4.78
C MET A 291 -14.21 -11.82 5.75
N PRO A 292 -14.50 -11.45 7.02
CA PRO A 292 -15.14 -12.36 7.97
C PRO A 292 -16.51 -12.82 7.46
N ILE A 293 -16.80 -14.12 7.53
CA ILE A 293 -18.06 -14.72 7.01
C ILE A 293 -19.29 -14.13 7.69
N SER A 294 -19.18 -13.69 8.95
CA SER A 294 -20.27 -13.09 9.72
C SER A 294 -19.84 -11.80 10.43
N SER A 295 -20.80 -10.94 10.76
CA SER A 295 -20.58 -9.74 11.59
C SER A 295 -20.24 -10.06 13.06
N GLU A 296 -20.45 -11.30 13.49
CA GLU A 296 -20.09 -11.79 14.83
C GLU A 296 -18.64 -12.35 14.87
N THR A 297 -18.03 -12.59 13.70
CA THR A 297 -16.64 -13.04 13.57
C THR A 297 -15.72 -11.84 13.83
N PRO A 298 -14.74 -11.94 14.75
CA PRO A 298 -13.77 -10.86 14.96
C PRO A 298 -13.01 -10.52 13.67
N ASN A 299 -13.03 -9.25 13.26
CA ASN A 299 -12.30 -8.75 12.10
C ASN A 299 -10.80 -8.58 12.43
N GLN A 300 -10.15 -9.70 12.75
CA GLN A 300 -8.76 -9.78 13.19
C GLN A 300 -8.04 -10.93 12.48
N LEU A 301 -6.96 -10.60 11.79
CA LEU A 301 -6.02 -11.56 11.19
C LEU A 301 -5.02 -11.99 12.26
N THR A 302 -4.91 -13.29 12.51
CA THR A 302 -3.89 -13.83 13.43
C THR A 302 -2.77 -14.49 12.64
N HIS A 303 -1.58 -14.66 13.24
CA HIS A 303 -0.51 -15.49 12.67
C HIS A 303 -1.00 -16.86 12.17
N GLN A 304 -1.85 -17.53 12.96
CA GLN A 304 -2.39 -18.84 12.59
C GLN A 304 -3.36 -18.75 11.39
N PHE A 305 -4.06 -17.63 11.21
CA PHE A 305 -4.92 -17.42 10.04
C PHE A 305 -4.10 -17.10 8.79
N LEU A 306 -3.16 -16.17 8.86
CA LEU A 306 -2.34 -15.78 7.72
C LEU A 306 -1.52 -16.98 7.20
N ALA A 307 -0.90 -17.77 8.09
CA ALA A 307 -0.23 -19.02 7.68
C ALA A 307 -1.15 -20.06 6.98
N GLN A 308 -2.47 -20.02 7.19
CA GLN A 308 -3.43 -20.84 6.40
C GLN A 308 -3.70 -20.22 5.02
N VAL A 309 -3.78 -18.89 4.93
CA VAL A 309 -3.90 -18.17 3.65
C VAL A 309 -2.66 -18.43 2.80
N ASP A 310 -1.46 -18.29 3.37
CA ASP A 310 -0.21 -18.52 2.66
C ASP A 310 -0.02 -19.99 2.24
N GLN A 311 -0.42 -20.95 3.09
CA GLN A 311 -0.45 -22.37 2.70
C GLN A 311 -1.44 -22.64 1.53
N TRP A 312 -2.53 -21.88 1.43
CA TRP A 312 -3.47 -21.97 0.31
C TRP A 312 -2.91 -21.27 -0.95
N LEU A 313 -2.23 -20.13 -0.81
CA LEU A 313 -1.55 -19.40 -1.90
C LEU A 313 -0.31 -20.12 -2.46
N ALA A 314 0.31 -21.01 -1.68
CA ALA A 314 1.35 -21.95 -2.15
C ALA A 314 0.74 -23.21 -2.82
N GLY A 315 -0.50 -23.56 -2.49
CA GLY A 315 -1.20 -24.73 -3.03
C GLY A 315 -1.72 -24.53 -4.46
N GLN A 316 -2.05 -25.63 -5.14
CA GLN A 316 -2.85 -25.57 -6.36
C GLN A 316 -4.27 -25.13 -6.02
N ARG A 317 -4.72 -24.03 -6.63
CA ARG A 317 -6.06 -23.46 -6.47
C ARG A 317 -6.81 -23.60 -7.79
N GLU A 318 -7.89 -24.37 -7.80
CA GLU A 318 -8.79 -24.44 -8.97
C GLU A 318 -9.71 -23.21 -8.93
N PRO A 319 -9.73 -22.35 -9.99
CA PRO A 319 -10.68 -21.25 -10.06
C PRO A 319 -12.11 -21.77 -10.10
N ILE A 320 -13.01 -21.12 -9.36
CA ILE A 320 -14.44 -21.45 -9.31
C ILE A 320 -15.25 -20.21 -9.67
N GLN A 321 -16.49 -20.36 -10.11
CA GLN A 321 -17.38 -19.21 -10.31
C GLN A 321 -17.59 -18.48 -8.98
N VAL A 322 -17.37 -17.16 -8.96
CA VAL A 322 -17.62 -16.28 -7.81
C VAL A 322 -18.32 -15.02 -8.31
N ASP A 323 -19.48 -14.69 -7.74
CA ASP A 323 -20.08 -13.37 -7.91
C ASP A 323 -19.34 -12.35 -7.01
N VAL A 324 -18.74 -11.30 -7.59
CA VAL A 324 -17.88 -10.35 -6.87
C VAL A 324 -18.50 -8.94 -6.84
N THR A 325 -18.50 -8.33 -5.65
CA THR A 325 -18.84 -6.91 -5.46
C THR A 325 -17.80 -6.25 -4.57
N LEU A 326 -17.13 -5.20 -5.07
CA LEU A 326 -16.11 -4.44 -4.35
C LEU A 326 -16.41 -2.92 -4.37
N PRO A 327 -16.14 -2.16 -3.29
CA PRO A 327 -16.23 -0.71 -3.34
C PRO A 327 -15.12 -0.12 -4.22
N ARG A 328 -15.44 0.93 -4.97
CA ARG A 328 -14.46 1.76 -5.70
C ARG A 328 -14.00 2.92 -4.81
N PHE A 329 -12.70 3.06 -4.59
CA PHE A 329 -12.16 4.08 -3.68
C PHE A 329 -10.71 4.45 -4.00
N ASN A 330 -10.27 5.63 -3.53
CA ASN A 330 -8.87 5.87 -3.22
C ASN A 330 -8.67 6.50 -1.83
N THR A 331 -7.48 6.30 -1.26
CA THR A 331 -7.14 6.66 0.12
C THR A 331 -5.68 7.08 0.25
N THR A 332 -5.35 7.77 1.34
CA THR A 332 -3.96 7.98 1.77
C THR A 332 -3.88 7.90 3.29
N VAL A 333 -3.17 6.90 3.80
CA VAL A 333 -2.93 6.68 5.22
C VAL A 333 -1.52 7.17 5.58
N SER A 334 -1.34 7.68 6.80
CA SER A 334 -0.03 8.14 7.31
C SER A 334 0.16 7.62 8.74
N THR A 335 1.20 6.83 8.94
CA THR A 335 1.45 6.05 10.16
C THR A 335 2.77 6.49 10.80
N GLN A 336 2.77 6.62 12.13
CA GLN A 336 3.96 6.81 12.96
C GLN A 336 4.29 5.48 13.62
N LEU A 337 5.46 4.92 13.30
CA LEU A 337 5.85 3.54 13.61
C LEU A 337 6.78 3.43 14.82
N GLU A 338 7.27 4.53 15.37
CA GLU A 338 8.26 4.56 16.46
C GLU A 338 7.77 3.79 17.68
N ARG A 339 6.52 4.06 18.09
CA ARG A 339 5.86 3.38 19.21
C ARG A 339 5.72 1.88 18.95
N LEU A 340 5.27 1.52 17.75
CA LEU A 340 4.97 0.14 17.38
C LEU A 340 6.26 -0.70 17.30
N LEU A 341 7.30 -0.19 16.62
CA LEU A 341 8.61 -0.85 16.52
C LEU A 341 9.30 -0.99 17.89
N SER A 342 9.17 0.02 18.75
CA SER A 342 9.67 -0.04 20.13
C SER A 342 8.90 -1.06 20.99
N GLU A 343 7.61 -1.25 20.75
CA GLU A 343 6.77 -2.29 21.40
C GLU A 343 7.01 -3.70 20.83
N MET A 344 7.31 -3.81 19.52
CA MET A 344 7.60 -5.08 18.82
C MET A 344 8.94 -5.70 19.24
N GLY A 345 9.95 -4.88 19.58
CA GLY A 345 11.22 -5.41 20.11
C GLY A 345 12.47 -4.56 19.93
N MET A 346 12.42 -3.38 19.28
CA MET A 346 13.61 -2.57 18.99
C MET A 346 13.70 -1.20 19.72
N PRO A 347 13.61 -1.15 21.06
CA PRO A 347 13.66 0.11 21.81
C PRO A 347 15.04 0.80 21.82
N SER A 348 16.16 0.09 21.68
CA SER A 348 17.50 0.71 21.75
C SER A 348 17.74 1.68 20.60
N ALA A 349 17.24 1.38 19.40
CA ALA A 349 17.35 2.20 18.19
C ALA A 349 16.78 3.62 18.35
N PHE A 350 15.85 3.80 19.29
CA PHE A 350 15.20 5.08 19.63
C PHE A 350 15.84 5.79 20.85
N GLY A 351 16.95 5.26 21.40
CA GLY A 351 17.54 5.73 22.66
C GLY A 351 19.04 5.50 22.76
N ASP A 352 19.46 4.43 23.44
CA ASP A 352 20.87 4.07 23.66
C ASP A 352 21.43 3.31 22.44
N ALA A 353 21.31 3.93 21.26
CA ALA A 353 21.51 3.28 19.97
C ALA A 353 22.98 3.19 19.57
N ASP A 354 23.40 2.01 19.09
CA ASP A 354 24.70 1.82 18.44
C ASP A 354 24.55 1.75 16.91
N PHE A 355 24.78 2.89 16.25
CA PHE A 355 24.91 3.01 14.79
C PHE A 355 26.37 3.23 14.36
N SER A 356 27.34 2.65 15.07
CA SER A 356 28.78 2.86 14.82
C SER A 356 29.29 2.31 13.49
N ASN A 357 28.56 1.39 12.85
CA ASN A 357 28.85 0.92 11.49
C ASN A 357 28.45 1.95 10.41
N MET A 358 27.49 2.83 10.69
CA MET A 358 27.07 3.96 9.84
C MET A 358 27.94 5.20 10.05
N THR A 359 28.17 5.59 11.31
CA THR A 359 28.91 6.81 11.65
C THR A 359 29.68 6.69 12.97
N PRO A 360 30.90 7.26 13.09
CA PRO A 360 31.58 7.40 14.39
C PRO A 360 30.96 8.47 15.30
N ALA A 361 29.91 9.18 14.86
CA ALA A 361 29.10 10.04 15.72
C ALA A 361 27.98 9.22 16.38
N ALA A 362 27.70 9.45 17.66
CA ALA A 362 26.55 8.84 18.30
C ALA A 362 25.26 9.47 17.72
N VAL A 363 24.40 8.63 17.15
CA VAL A 363 23.10 8.99 16.55
C VAL A 363 22.04 7.98 16.96
N TRP A 364 20.76 8.35 16.87
CA TRP A 364 19.63 7.45 17.11
C TRP A 364 18.47 7.79 16.15
N ILE A 365 17.50 6.88 16.02
CA ILE A 365 16.26 7.10 15.26
C ILE A 365 15.31 7.98 16.07
N ASP A 366 15.07 9.20 15.60
CA ASP A 366 14.07 10.11 16.17
C ASP A 366 12.65 9.75 15.74
N LYS A 367 12.46 9.47 14.45
CA LYS A 367 11.14 9.22 13.85
C LYS A 367 11.20 8.19 12.72
N VAL A 368 10.13 7.42 12.60
CA VAL A 368 9.84 6.46 11.53
C VAL A 368 8.42 6.72 11.05
N ARG A 369 8.28 7.43 9.94
CA ARG A 369 6.96 7.70 9.33
C ARG A 369 6.79 6.85 8.08
N HIS A 370 5.60 6.31 7.90
CA HIS A 370 5.18 5.61 6.70
C HIS A 370 3.95 6.30 6.12
N LYS A 371 3.86 6.42 4.79
CA LYS A 371 2.71 6.99 4.10
C LYS A 371 2.38 6.13 2.91
N ALA A 372 1.12 5.71 2.78
CA ALA A 372 0.68 4.82 1.72
C ALA A 372 -0.62 5.33 1.08
N PHE A 373 -0.66 5.29 -0.24
CA PHE A 373 -1.78 5.55 -1.13
C PHE A 373 -2.28 4.21 -1.70
N LEU A 374 -3.59 4.09 -1.84
CA LEU A 374 -4.22 2.97 -2.56
C LEU A 374 -5.45 3.49 -3.30
N GLU A 375 -5.54 3.20 -4.59
CA GLU A 375 -6.72 3.34 -5.45
C GLU A 375 -7.12 1.96 -5.98
N VAL A 376 -8.39 1.61 -5.82
CA VAL A 376 -9.01 0.40 -6.35
C VAL A 376 -10.17 0.85 -7.23
N ASN A 377 -10.09 0.54 -8.53
CA ASN A 377 -11.08 0.93 -9.53
C ASN A 377 -11.39 -0.22 -10.50
N GLU A 378 -12.28 0.04 -11.46
CA GLU A 378 -12.80 -0.97 -12.37
C GLU A 378 -11.72 -1.60 -13.26
N GLN A 379 -10.65 -0.87 -13.55
CA GLN A 379 -9.57 -1.31 -14.45
C GLN A 379 -8.43 -2.01 -13.70
N GLY A 380 -8.13 -1.58 -12.47
CA GLY A 380 -6.98 -2.11 -11.73
C GLY A 380 -6.81 -1.55 -10.33
N THR A 381 -5.57 -1.62 -9.86
CA THR A 381 -5.11 -1.06 -8.58
C THR A 381 -3.87 -0.21 -8.80
N VAL A 382 -3.89 1.01 -8.25
CA VAL A 382 -2.71 1.87 -8.14
C VAL A 382 -2.36 2.01 -6.66
N ALA A 383 -1.18 1.58 -6.25
CA ALA A 383 -0.70 1.66 -4.88
C ALA A 383 0.68 2.33 -4.83
N GLY A 384 0.84 3.29 -3.93
CA GLY A 384 2.10 3.97 -3.69
C GLY A 384 2.42 3.94 -2.21
N ALA A 385 3.67 3.83 -1.82
CA ALA A 385 4.06 4.09 -0.44
C ALA A 385 5.47 4.65 -0.36
N ALA A 386 5.75 5.34 0.74
CA ALA A 386 7.10 5.70 1.12
C ALA A 386 7.28 5.63 2.63
N THR A 387 8.48 5.24 3.04
CA THR A 387 8.90 5.17 4.44
C THR A 387 10.09 6.09 4.65
N VAL A 388 10.14 6.77 5.79
CA VAL A 388 11.25 7.65 6.18
C VAL A 388 11.71 7.36 7.61
N VAL A 389 13.03 7.23 7.80
CA VAL A 389 13.70 7.06 9.09
C VAL A 389 14.65 8.24 9.31
N ASN A 390 14.38 9.05 10.34
CA ASN A 390 15.13 10.28 10.67
C ASN A 390 16.11 10.05 11.82
N PHE A 391 17.34 10.57 11.69
CA PHE A 391 18.40 10.45 12.70
C PHE A 391 18.83 11.79 13.29
N LEU A 392 19.04 11.84 14.61
CA LEU A 392 19.54 13.00 15.38
C LEU A 392 20.90 12.71 16.05
N LEU A 393 21.65 13.76 16.40
CA LEU A 393 22.95 13.66 17.11
C LEU A 393 22.81 13.56 18.63
N CYS A 394 23.40 12.52 19.22
CA CYS A 394 23.55 12.39 20.68
C CYS A 394 24.62 13.33 21.24
N PHE A 395 24.45 13.69 22.51
CA PHE A 395 25.56 14.11 23.37
C PHE A 395 26.11 12.88 24.08
N ALA A 396 27.41 12.62 23.98
CA ALA A 396 28.04 11.46 24.61
C ALA A 396 27.96 11.50 26.15
N ALA A 397 27.95 10.33 26.79
CA ALA A 397 28.11 10.24 28.25
C ALA A 397 29.39 10.96 28.69
N GLY A 398 29.30 11.73 29.77
CA GLY A 398 30.35 12.65 30.21
C GLY A 398 30.23 14.09 29.69
N THR A 399 29.46 14.36 28.62
CA THR A 399 29.36 15.70 28.01
C THR A 399 28.94 16.77 29.04
N PRO A 400 29.75 17.83 29.27
CA PRO A 400 29.47 18.84 30.27
C PRO A 400 28.34 19.78 29.81
N VAL A 401 27.14 19.58 30.34
CA VAL A 401 26.02 20.51 30.21
C VAL A 401 26.14 21.57 31.29
N MET A 402 26.10 22.83 30.88
CA MET A 402 26.19 23.97 31.80
C MET A 402 24.92 24.11 32.61
N THR A 403 25.01 24.02 33.94
CA THR A 403 23.93 24.31 34.90
C THR A 403 24.24 25.59 35.68
N PRO A 404 23.27 26.18 36.42
CA PRO A 404 23.52 27.36 37.25
C PRO A 404 24.59 27.17 38.33
N ASP A 405 24.78 25.92 38.79
CA ASP A 405 25.72 25.56 39.86
C ASP A 405 27.08 25.02 39.35
N GLY A 406 27.25 24.91 38.03
CA GLY A 406 28.46 24.40 37.38
C GLY A 406 28.17 23.48 36.20
N GLU A 407 29.20 22.85 35.63
CA GLU A 407 29.01 21.79 34.64
C GLU A 407 28.53 20.49 35.31
N LYS A 408 27.52 19.84 34.72
CA LYS A 408 27.13 18.46 35.01
C LYS A 408 27.31 17.64 33.74
N SER A 409 27.84 16.43 33.85
CA SER A 409 27.81 15.49 32.71
C SER A 409 26.37 15.07 32.42
N ILE A 410 26.01 14.91 31.14
CA ILE A 410 24.61 14.79 30.70
C ILE A 410 23.85 13.65 31.38
N GLU A 411 24.49 12.51 31.64
CA GLU A 411 23.93 11.34 32.32
C GLU A 411 23.61 11.56 33.81
N GLN A 412 23.99 12.72 34.36
CA GLN A 412 23.72 13.12 35.75
C GLN A 412 22.54 14.09 35.86
N LEU A 413 22.01 14.56 34.72
CA LEU A 413 20.82 15.40 34.65
C LEU A 413 19.54 14.59 34.87
N LYS A 414 18.52 15.21 35.46
CA LYS A 414 17.22 14.60 35.70
C LYS A 414 16.09 15.58 35.40
N VAL A 415 14.88 15.09 35.17
CA VAL A 415 13.68 15.94 35.12
C VAL A 415 13.61 16.75 36.42
N GLY A 416 13.51 18.08 36.31
CA GLY A 416 13.61 19.02 37.42
C GLY A 416 15.00 19.67 37.65
N ASP A 417 16.07 19.21 37.01
CA ASP A 417 17.35 19.94 37.00
C ASP A 417 17.27 21.23 36.17
N LEU A 418 18.14 22.19 36.48
CA LEU A 418 18.27 23.44 35.72
C LEU A 418 19.47 23.38 34.77
N VAL A 419 19.25 23.68 33.49
CA VAL A 419 20.29 23.84 32.46
C VAL A 419 20.33 25.29 31.96
N LEU A 420 21.50 25.76 31.54
CA LEU A 420 21.69 27.10 30.97
C LEU A 420 21.35 27.08 29.48
N SER A 421 20.28 27.77 29.10
CA SER A 421 19.74 27.80 27.73
C SER A 421 19.64 29.24 27.20
N ARG A 422 19.56 29.38 25.87
CA ARG A 422 19.41 30.63 25.12
C ARG A 422 18.46 30.40 23.96
N HIS A 423 17.65 31.39 23.63
CA HIS A 423 16.65 31.33 22.56
C HIS A 423 17.33 31.20 21.18
N GLU A 424 16.92 30.20 20.38
CA GLU A 424 17.51 29.86 19.08
C GLU A 424 17.60 31.06 18.12
N GLY A 425 16.48 31.76 17.90
CA GLY A 425 16.40 32.97 17.07
C GLY A 425 17.07 34.24 17.64
N ASN A 426 17.90 34.14 18.69
CA ASN A 426 18.66 35.30 19.19
C ASN A 426 20.04 34.91 19.76
N VAL A 427 21.04 34.91 18.88
CA VAL A 427 22.43 34.54 19.18
C VAL A 427 23.08 35.45 20.24
N GLU A 428 22.69 36.73 20.32
CA GLU A 428 23.19 37.69 21.34
C GLU A 428 22.36 37.72 22.63
N GLY A 429 21.31 36.89 22.74
CA GLY A 429 20.39 36.88 23.88
C GLY A 429 21.01 36.37 25.20
N ASP A 430 20.44 36.83 26.32
CA ASP A 430 20.82 36.36 27.67
C ASP A 430 20.75 34.83 27.78
N ILE A 431 21.82 34.21 28.28
CA ILE A 431 21.80 32.83 28.76
C ILE A 431 21.02 32.79 30.09
N ARG A 432 20.03 31.91 30.21
CA ARG A 432 19.14 31.82 31.38
C ARG A 432 18.96 30.36 31.84
N PRO A 433 18.84 30.12 33.16
CA PRO A 433 18.40 28.82 33.67
C PRO A 433 17.02 28.43 33.13
N LYS A 434 16.89 27.19 32.69
CA LYS A 434 15.66 26.53 32.25
C LYS A 434 15.58 25.16 32.91
N GLN A 435 14.38 24.74 33.28
CA GLN A 435 14.17 23.43 33.89
C GLN A 435 14.11 22.35 32.79
N ILE A 436 14.62 21.16 33.09
CA ILE A 436 14.36 19.97 32.28
C ILE A 436 12.94 19.51 32.62
N GLU A 437 12.02 19.61 31.66
CA GLU A 437 10.59 19.65 31.96
C GLU A 437 9.87 18.29 31.88
N GLU A 438 10.13 17.37 30.91
CA GLU A 438 9.47 16.04 30.92
C GLU A 438 10.10 14.91 30.08
N VAL A 439 9.58 13.69 30.29
CA VAL A 439 9.63 12.47 29.43
C VAL A 439 8.19 11.94 29.37
N PHE A 440 7.68 11.55 28.19
CA PHE A 440 6.23 11.41 28.00
C PHE A 440 5.62 10.06 28.40
N GLN A 441 4.78 10.09 29.43
CA GLN A 441 3.56 9.28 29.55
C GLN A 441 2.53 10.11 30.34
N GLY A 442 1.28 10.23 29.87
CA GLY A 442 0.33 11.23 30.39
C GLY A 442 -1.11 10.73 30.55
N HIS A 443 -1.88 11.40 31.42
CA HIS A 443 -3.31 11.19 31.71
C HIS A 443 -4.00 12.56 31.95
N ALA A 444 -5.33 12.62 31.93
CA ALA A 444 -6.11 13.86 31.84
C ALA A 444 -6.92 14.26 33.11
N GLU A 445 -7.37 15.53 33.15
CA GLU A 445 -8.43 16.03 34.05
C GLU A 445 -9.58 16.69 33.26
N ILE A 446 -10.76 16.76 33.89
CA ILE A 446 -12.06 16.82 33.21
C ILE A 446 -13.00 17.91 33.81
N LEU A 447 -13.75 18.61 32.96
CA LEU A 447 -14.62 19.76 33.29
C LEU A 447 -16.00 19.66 32.61
N ASN A 448 -16.94 19.01 33.29
CA ASN A 448 -18.23 19.56 33.72
C ASN A 448 -18.83 20.81 32.98
N LEU A 449 -20.03 20.68 32.36
CA LEU A 449 -20.80 21.70 31.57
C LEU A 449 -22.32 21.35 31.38
N HIS A 450 -23.25 21.89 32.20
CA HIS A 450 -24.72 21.72 32.05
C HIS A 450 -25.38 22.73 31.09
N VAL A 451 -26.40 22.27 30.37
CA VAL A 451 -27.21 23.00 29.40
C VAL A 451 -28.68 22.56 29.54
N ALA A 452 -29.63 23.49 29.67
CA ALA A 452 -31.06 23.20 29.82
C ALA A 452 -31.41 22.17 30.93
N GLY A 453 -30.66 22.17 32.03
CA GLY A 453 -30.78 21.20 33.14
C GLY A 453 -30.19 19.80 32.88
N ASN A 454 -29.62 19.56 31.70
CA ASN A 454 -28.84 18.37 31.33
C ASN A 454 -27.34 18.67 31.32
N VAL A 455 -26.47 17.69 31.15
CA VAL A 455 -25.20 17.61 31.89
C VAL A 455 -24.10 17.00 30.95
N LEU A 456 -23.15 17.79 30.39
CA LEU A 456 -22.00 17.36 29.53
C LEU A 456 -20.62 17.69 30.14
N ARG A 457 -19.56 16.88 30.08
CA ARG A 457 -18.28 17.13 30.82
C ARG A 457 -17.11 16.84 29.87
N VAL A 458 -16.09 17.69 29.90
CA VAL A 458 -15.14 17.82 28.77
C VAL A 458 -13.74 18.21 29.21
N THR A 459 -12.73 17.84 28.44
CA THR A 459 -11.38 18.41 28.61
C THR A 459 -11.36 19.86 28.14
N LYS A 460 -10.65 20.72 28.87
CA LYS A 460 -10.71 22.19 28.74
C LYS A 460 -10.58 22.79 27.31
N PRO A 461 -9.74 22.28 26.40
CA PRO A 461 -9.54 22.90 25.08
C PRO A 461 -10.58 22.53 24.00
N HIS A 462 -11.51 21.59 24.25
CA HIS A 462 -12.53 21.17 23.26
C HIS A 462 -13.48 22.31 22.87
N ARG A 463 -13.85 22.46 21.59
CA ARG A 463 -14.61 23.63 21.08
C ARG A 463 -16.06 23.32 20.70
N PHE A 464 -16.97 24.21 21.08
CA PHE A 464 -18.40 24.18 20.74
C PHE A 464 -18.81 25.39 19.90
N PHE A 465 -19.82 25.25 19.04
CA PHE A 465 -20.34 26.36 18.24
C PHE A 465 -21.38 27.18 19.01
N VAL A 466 -21.05 28.44 19.32
CA VAL A 466 -21.85 29.36 20.14
C VAL A 466 -22.55 30.40 19.26
N GLN A 467 -23.84 30.64 19.50
CA GLN A 467 -24.68 31.57 18.73
C GLN A 467 -24.07 32.98 18.68
N GLY A 468 -23.64 33.41 17.50
CA GLY A 468 -23.04 34.72 17.28
C GLY A 468 -21.58 34.87 17.73
N LYS A 469 -20.90 33.80 18.15
CA LYS A 469 -19.44 33.80 18.45
C LYS A 469 -18.62 32.80 17.63
N GLY A 470 -19.22 31.73 17.12
CA GLY A 470 -18.50 30.65 16.42
C GLY A 470 -17.92 29.60 17.38
N TRP A 471 -16.81 28.95 17.01
CA TRP A 471 -16.20 27.84 17.75
C TRP A 471 -15.36 28.33 18.96
N VAL A 472 -15.87 28.13 20.17
CA VAL A 472 -15.30 28.60 21.46
C VAL A 472 -14.90 27.41 22.34
N ALA A 473 -13.76 27.46 23.04
CA ALA A 473 -13.29 26.33 23.86
C ALA A 473 -14.10 26.14 25.15
N ALA A 474 -14.11 24.92 25.70
CA ALA A 474 -14.95 24.53 26.83
C ALA A 474 -14.64 25.35 28.10
N GLU A 475 -13.37 25.65 28.36
CA GLU A 475 -12.96 26.54 29.45
C GLU A 475 -13.26 28.04 29.20
N GLU A 476 -13.63 28.41 27.98
CA GLU A 476 -13.99 29.78 27.57
C GLU A 476 -15.51 30.02 27.56
N ILE A 477 -16.33 28.98 27.43
CA ILE A 477 -17.79 29.03 27.49
C ILE A 477 -18.27 29.56 28.85
N ARG A 478 -19.35 30.34 28.86
CA ARG A 478 -19.93 30.90 30.10
C ARG A 478 -21.42 30.54 30.22
N VAL A 479 -21.87 30.30 31.45
CA VAL A 479 -23.30 30.15 31.78
C VAL A 479 -24.07 31.37 31.24
N GLY A 480 -25.06 31.12 30.39
CA GLY A 480 -25.74 32.16 29.60
C GLY A 480 -25.46 32.15 28.11
N ASP A 481 -24.36 31.54 27.66
CA ASP A 481 -24.13 31.30 26.23
C ASP A 481 -25.15 30.31 25.66
N ARG A 482 -25.39 30.39 24.34
CA ARG A 482 -26.29 29.47 23.62
C ARG A 482 -25.51 28.65 22.62
N LEU A 483 -25.47 27.33 22.82
CA LEU A 483 -24.81 26.38 21.93
C LEU A 483 -25.78 25.97 20.82
N ALA A 484 -25.27 25.66 19.63
CA ALA A 484 -26.08 25.11 18.55
C ALA A 484 -26.62 23.71 18.92
N THR A 485 -27.87 23.43 18.56
CA THR A 485 -28.54 22.13 18.74
C THR A 485 -29.33 21.77 17.49
N ASP A 486 -29.69 20.50 17.35
CA ASP A 486 -30.55 19.97 16.27
C ASP A 486 -31.92 20.69 16.18
N GLY A 487 -32.49 21.05 17.33
CA GLY A 487 -33.70 21.87 17.43
C GLY A 487 -33.49 23.39 17.32
N GLY A 488 -32.25 23.88 17.24
CA GLY A 488 -31.92 25.29 17.13
C GLY A 488 -30.70 25.73 17.96
N PHE A 489 -30.96 26.34 19.12
CA PHE A 489 -29.90 26.84 20.01
C PHE A 489 -30.35 26.79 21.48
N GLU A 490 -29.58 26.16 22.37
CA GLU A 490 -29.95 26.02 23.79
C GLU A 490 -28.91 26.56 24.77
N LYS A 491 -29.38 26.95 25.96
CA LYS A 491 -28.65 27.79 26.91
C LYS A 491 -27.88 27.00 27.97
N VAL A 492 -26.61 27.36 28.17
CA VAL A 492 -25.74 26.84 29.24
C VAL A 492 -26.21 27.34 30.62
N ASP A 493 -26.32 26.44 31.60
CA ASP A 493 -26.96 26.69 32.91
C ASP A 493 -26.07 26.38 34.15
N GLU A 494 -25.27 25.29 34.15
CA GLU A 494 -24.43 24.77 35.27
C GLU A 494 -23.31 23.81 34.70
N ILE A 495 -22.81 22.71 35.34
CA ILE A 495 -21.49 22.01 35.06
C ILE A 495 -21.33 20.47 35.61
N THR A 496 -21.39 19.31 34.81
CA THR A 496 -21.03 17.79 35.01
C THR A 496 -21.43 16.82 33.78
N GLU A 497 -21.33 15.43 33.73
CA GLU A 497 -21.97 14.42 32.72
C GLU A 497 -22.38 12.97 33.19
N SER A 498 -22.95 12.13 32.27
CA SER A 498 -22.78 10.63 32.08
C SER A 498 -23.19 10.14 30.64
N ASP A 499 -23.63 8.86 30.42
CA ASP A 499 -23.45 8.03 29.17
C ASP A 499 -24.72 7.25 28.59
N GLU A 500 -24.60 6.55 27.41
CA GLU A 500 -25.43 5.44 26.78
C GLU A 500 -26.67 5.65 25.79
N VAL A 501 -27.07 4.60 24.99
CA VAL A 501 -27.93 4.63 23.73
C VAL A 501 -28.85 3.36 23.48
N ALA A 502 -29.87 3.37 22.57
CA ALA A 502 -30.85 2.26 22.26
C ALA A 502 -31.53 2.27 20.80
N PRO A 503 -32.32 1.24 20.33
CA PRO A 503 -32.35 0.75 18.90
C PRO A 503 -33.69 0.70 18.06
N VAL A 504 -33.64 0.18 16.80
CA VAL A 504 -34.78 -0.11 15.84
C VAL A 504 -34.60 -1.43 15.01
N PHE A 505 -35.53 -1.80 14.08
CA PHE A 505 -35.67 -3.17 13.48
C PHE A 505 -35.85 -3.25 11.93
N ASN A 506 -35.50 -4.40 11.33
CA ASN A 506 -35.84 -4.85 9.96
C ASN A 506 -35.93 -6.41 9.87
N PHE A 507 -36.34 -7.00 8.73
CA PHE A 507 -36.38 -8.48 8.53
C PHE A 507 -35.95 -8.93 7.12
N ARG A 508 -35.39 -10.16 7.03
CA ARG A 508 -34.85 -10.80 5.81
C ARG A 508 -35.57 -12.12 5.51
N VAL A 509 -35.65 -12.50 4.22
CA VAL A 509 -36.02 -13.85 3.75
C VAL A 509 -34.73 -14.59 3.36
N ALA A 510 -34.67 -15.90 3.65
CA ALA A 510 -33.58 -16.78 3.28
C ALA A 510 -34.05 -17.84 2.26
N ASP A 511 -33.10 -18.49 1.61
CA ASP A 511 -33.21 -19.71 0.80
C ASP A 511 -34.09 -19.66 -0.47
N TYR A 512 -34.91 -18.61 -0.67
CA TYR A 512 -35.61 -18.33 -1.92
C TYR A 512 -35.76 -16.82 -2.16
N HIS A 513 -35.08 -16.28 -3.17
CA HIS A 513 -35.23 -14.90 -3.65
C HIS A 513 -36.44 -14.70 -4.60
N THR A 514 -37.35 -15.68 -4.75
CA THR A 514 -38.62 -15.46 -5.47
C THR A 514 -39.74 -15.04 -4.52
N TYR A 515 -40.43 -13.95 -4.85
CA TYR A 515 -41.58 -13.47 -4.10
C TYR A 515 -42.67 -12.91 -5.02
N PHE A 516 -43.84 -12.60 -4.43
CA PHE A 516 -45.01 -12.11 -5.16
C PHE A 516 -45.44 -10.74 -4.65
N VAL A 517 -45.29 -9.70 -5.47
CA VAL A 517 -45.78 -8.36 -5.16
C VAL A 517 -47.18 -8.17 -5.72
N GLY A 518 -48.14 -7.87 -4.84
CA GLY A 518 -49.51 -7.57 -5.23
C GLY A 518 -50.45 -7.42 -4.02
N ARG A 519 -51.62 -6.82 -4.26
CA ARG A 519 -52.71 -6.71 -3.28
C ARG A 519 -54.06 -6.98 -3.91
N LYS A 520 -55.05 -7.30 -3.08
CA LYS A 520 -56.31 -7.92 -3.52
C LYS A 520 -57.17 -7.02 -4.42
N GLU A 521 -56.93 -5.71 -4.40
CA GLU A 521 -57.58 -4.72 -5.28
C GLU A 521 -57.00 -4.70 -6.70
N TRP A 522 -55.80 -5.25 -6.95
CA TRP A 522 -55.10 -5.14 -8.23
C TRP A 522 -55.46 -6.24 -9.24
N GLY A 523 -56.05 -7.35 -8.80
CA GLY A 523 -56.47 -8.45 -9.68
C GLY A 523 -55.34 -9.34 -10.23
N PHE A 524 -54.08 -8.97 -10.02
CA PHE A 524 -52.89 -9.77 -10.31
C PHE A 524 -51.81 -9.58 -9.24
N SER A 525 -50.78 -10.43 -9.29
CA SER A 525 -49.55 -10.33 -8.51
C SER A 525 -48.38 -10.73 -9.41
N VAL A 526 -47.29 -9.96 -9.39
CA VAL A 526 -46.10 -10.21 -10.20
C VAL A 526 -45.22 -11.24 -9.51
N TRP A 527 -44.72 -12.23 -10.25
CA TRP A 527 -43.71 -13.20 -9.79
C TRP A 527 -42.33 -12.69 -10.23
N THR A 528 -41.37 -12.61 -9.31
CA THR A 528 -39.99 -12.17 -9.59
C THR A 528 -38.98 -13.30 -9.35
N HIS A 529 -37.86 -13.27 -10.07
CA HIS A 529 -36.87 -14.38 -10.13
C HIS A 529 -35.68 -14.19 -9.17
N ASN A 530 -34.79 -15.19 -9.16
CA ASN A 530 -33.78 -15.54 -8.19
C ASN A 530 -32.37 -15.45 -8.80
N THR A 531 -31.40 -14.91 -8.04
CA THR A 531 -29.95 -15.03 -8.30
C THR A 531 -29.40 -16.45 -8.02
N TYR A 532 -28.10 -16.62 -8.24
CA TYR A 532 -27.30 -17.84 -8.16
C TYR A 532 -27.02 -18.32 -6.72
N ASP A 533 -26.90 -19.64 -6.50
CA ASP A 533 -26.68 -20.29 -5.18
C ASP A 533 -25.19 -20.61 -4.90
N GLY A 534 -24.24 -20.08 -5.69
CA GLY A 534 -22.81 -20.38 -5.57
C GLY A 534 -22.00 -19.40 -4.70
N PRO A 535 -20.65 -19.52 -4.73
CA PRO A 535 -19.75 -18.63 -4.01
C PRO A 535 -19.95 -17.16 -4.39
N SER A 536 -19.86 -16.25 -3.42
CA SER A 536 -19.93 -14.82 -3.67
C SER A 536 -19.09 -14.02 -2.65
N PHE A 537 -18.37 -13.03 -3.14
CA PHE A 537 -17.55 -12.13 -2.33
C PHE A 537 -18.10 -10.71 -2.42
N ILE A 538 -18.94 -10.35 -1.45
CA ILE A 538 -19.75 -9.12 -1.47
C ILE A 538 -19.27 -8.18 -0.35
N ALA A 539 -18.31 -7.30 -0.67
CA ALA A 539 -17.55 -6.45 0.27
C ALA A 539 -18.37 -5.27 0.85
N THR A 540 -19.43 -5.63 1.57
CA THR A 540 -20.44 -4.74 2.18
C THR A 540 -20.26 -4.59 3.70
N ARG A 541 -19.11 -5.03 4.23
CA ARG A 541 -18.69 -4.99 5.63
C ARG A 541 -17.16 -4.85 5.68
N PRO A 542 -16.53 -4.54 6.83
CA PRO A 542 -15.08 -4.51 6.96
C PRO A 542 -14.38 -5.73 6.36
N PHE A 543 -13.30 -5.47 5.62
CA PHE A 543 -12.48 -6.47 4.97
C PHE A 543 -11.01 -6.03 4.97
N HIS A 544 -10.11 -7.01 4.95
CA HIS A 544 -8.68 -6.82 4.81
C HIS A 544 -8.24 -7.14 3.38
N PHE A 545 -7.06 -6.64 2.99
CA PHE A 545 -6.47 -6.95 1.69
C PHE A 545 -4.95 -7.13 1.81
N LEU A 546 -4.39 -7.91 0.88
CA LEU A 546 -2.97 -8.08 0.61
C LEU A 546 -2.73 -7.84 -0.89
N ILE A 547 -1.63 -7.17 -1.27
CA ILE A 547 -1.13 -7.13 -2.65
C ILE A 547 0.23 -7.84 -2.65
N ARG A 548 0.38 -8.85 -3.52
CA ARG A 548 1.60 -9.68 -3.59
C ARG A 548 2.14 -9.79 -5.02
N ASP A 549 3.46 -9.78 -5.12
CA ASP A 549 4.19 -10.28 -6.29
C ASP A 549 4.14 -11.82 -6.23
N ASN A 550 3.50 -12.46 -7.22
CA ASN A 550 3.33 -13.91 -7.23
C ASN A 550 4.62 -14.65 -7.65
N THR A 551 5.54 -13.97 -8.35
CA THR A 551 6.81 -14.55 -8.83
C THR A 551 7.77 -14.83 -7.68
N THR A 552 7.83 -13.93 -6.70
CA THR A 552 8.66 -13.99 -5.49
C THR A 552 7.89 -14.47 -4.26
N SER A 553 6.57 -14.25 -4.26
CA SER A 553 5.68 -14.31 -3.08
C SER A 553 5.91 -13.20 -2.03
N THR A 554 6.43 -12.03 -2.44
CA THR A 554 6.61 -10.86 -1.57
C THR A 554 5.30 -10.12 -1.33
N LEU A 555 4.99 -9.78 -0.07
CA LEU A 555 3.89 -8.88 0.31
C LEU A 555 4.29 -7.41 0.05
N LEU A 556 3.80 -6.86 -1.06
CA LEU A 556 4.06 -5.48 -1.48
C LEU A 556 3.26 -4.48 -0.63
N PHE A 557 1.97 -4.73 -0.44
CA PHE A 557 1.08 -3.90 0.37
C PHE A 557 0.10 -4.76 1.19
N MET A 558 -0.40 -4.21 2.29
CA MET A 558 -1.50 -4.80 3.06
C MET A 558 -2.31 -3.74 3.79
N GLY A 559 -3.54 -4.07 4.18
CA GLY A 559 -4.42 -3.11 4.85
C GLY A 559 -5.79 -3.65 5.23
N ARG A 560 -6.69 -2.75 5.60
CA ARG A 560 -8.13 -3.02 5.79
C ARG A 560 -8.96 -1.77 5.56
N ILE A 561 -10.19 -1.97 5.11
CA ILE A 561 -11.21 -0.94 4.93
C ILE A 561 -12.31 -1.17 5.98
N ASP A 562 -12.31 -0.35 7.03
CA ASP A 562 -13.34 -0.35 8.09
C ASP A 562 -14.49 0.63 7.76
N ASP A 563 -14.17 1.70 7.04
CA ASP A 563 -15.09 2.79 6.71
C ASP A 563 -14.74 3.42 5.35
N PRO A 564 -15.41 3.03 4.24
CA PRO A 564 -15.15 3.60 2.93
C PRO A 564 -15.60 5.06 2.81
N SER A 565 -16.37 5.62 3.75
CA SER A 565 -16.77 7.04 3.71
C SER A 565 -15.67 8.03 4.12
N GLN A 566 -14.57 7.53 4.67
CA GLN A 566 -13.34 8.29 4.93
C GLN A 566 -12.44 8.34 3.69
N LEU A 567 -12.84 7.68 2.60
CA LEU A 567 -12.08 7.55 1.36
C LEU A 567 -12.66 8.48 0.28
N ASN A 568 -11.86 8.80 -0.72
CA ASN A 568 -12.40 9.40 -1.93
C ASN A 568 -13.11 8.32 -2.74
N ASN A 569 -14.42 8.44 -2.87
CA ASN A 569 -15.25 7.54 -3.68
C ASN A 569 -15.57 8.15 -5.07
N ASP A 570 -15.27 9.44 -5.27
CA ASP A 570 -15.34 10.14 -6.56
C ASP A 570 -14.03 9.92 -7.34
N VAL A 571 -13.62 8.65 -7.40
CA VAL A 571 -12.65 8.15 -8.38
C VAL A 571 -13.44 7.97 -9.67
N SER A 572 -13.37 8.93 -10.58
CA SER A 572 -13.61 8.64 -12.00
C SER A 572 -12.72 7.46 -12.38
N PRO A 573 -13.20 6.43 -13.09
CA PRO A 573 -12.33 5.37 -13.56
C PRO A 573 -11.16 6.00 -14.31
N ARG A 574 -9.95 5.79 -13.81
CA ARG A 574 -8.76 6.03 -14.62
C ARG A 574 -8.81 4.99 -15.71
N ILE A 575 -9.28 5.40 -16.89
CA ILE A 575 -8.91 4.70 -18.11
C ILE A 575 -7.39 4.80 -18.13
N ALA A 576 -6.72 3.67 -17.92
CA ALA A 576 -5.30 3.57 -18.21
C ALA A 576 -5.21 3.65 -19.74
N SER A 577 -4.53 4.69 -20.24
CA SER A 577 -4.64 5.31 -21.58
C SER A 577 -5.63 6.49 -21.72
N ILE A 578 -5.25 7.43 -22.58
CA ILE A 578 -6.15 8.40 -23.22
C ILE A 578 -6.61 7.77 -24.55
N PRO A 579 -7.87 7.94 -25.00
CA PRO A 579 -8.28 7.53 -26.35
C PRO A 579 -7.32 8.05 -27.44
N GLY A 580 -6.57 7.13 -28.06
CA GLY A 580 -5.52 7.40 -29.04
C GLY A 580 -4.07 7.35 -28.53
N ASP A 581 -3.83 7.38 -27.22
CA ASP A 581 -2.50 7.26 -26.59
C ASP A 581 -2.17 5.78 -26.36
N SER A 582 -1.45 5.18 -27.29
CA SER A 582 -1.10 3.74 -27.30
C SER A 582 0.34 3.48 -26.92
N ASN A 583 1.17 4.53 -26.89
CA ASN A 583 2.54 4.45 -26.39
C ASN A 583 2.68 4.90 -24.92
N HIS A 584 1.57 5.32 -24.31
CA HIS A 584 1.45 5.78 -22.91
C HIS A 584 2.36 7.00 -22.60
N ASP A 585 2.54 7.90 -23.57
CA ASP A 585 3.28 9.17 -23.36
C ASP A 585 2.41 10.31 -22.79
N GLY A 586 1.11 10.07 -22.62
CA GLY A 586 0.13 11.02 -22.13
C GLY A 586 -0.43 11.96 -23.20
N SER A 587 -0.14 11.73 -24.49
CA SER A 587 -0.52 12.62 -25.60
C SER A 587 -0.80 11.86 -26.91
N PHE A 588 -2.07 11.53 -27.21
CA PHE A 588 -2.45 11.00 -28.54
C PHE A 588 -1.84 11.84 -29.68
N ASN A 589 -0.88 11.27 -30.41
CA ASN A 589 -0.14 11.96 -31.44
C ASN A 589 0.22 11.06 -32.64
N SER A 590 1.07 11.57 -33.53
CA SER A 590 1.51 10.80 -34.71
C SER A 590 2.35 9.56 -34.36
N SER A 591 2.94 9.53 -33.16
CA SER A 591 3.74 8.40 -32.66
C SER A 591 2.85 7.18 -32.39
N ASP A 592 1.69 7.39 -31.77
CA ASP A 592 0.70 6.35 -31.48
C ASP A 592 0.13 5.75 -32.76
N LEU A 593 -0.24 6.60 -33.73
CA LEU A 593 -0.69 6.13 -35.04
C LEU A 593 0.38 5.22 -35.69
N VAL A 594 1.65 5.62 -35.64
CA VAL A 594 2.76 4.78 -36.14
C VAL A 594 2.93 3.49 -35.33
N TYR A 595 2.64 3.51 -34.02
CA TYR A 595 2.69 2.36 -33.13
C TYR A 595 1.59 1.33 -33.48
N VAL A 596 0.31 1.73 -33.49
CA VAL A 596 -0.82 0.84 -33.79
C VAL A 596 -0.80 0.33 -35.24
N PHE A 597 -0.44 1.16 -36.22
CA PHE A 597 -0.26 0.69 -37.60
C PHE A 597 0.95 -0.24 -37.76
N ALA A 598 1.96 -0.21 -36.87
CA ALA A 598 3.06 -1.16 -36.86
C ALA A 598 2.69 -2.52 -36.22
N ALA A 599 1.70 -2.56 -35.31
CA ALA A 599 1.10 -3.81 -34.83
C ALA A 599 0.33 -4.57 -35.93
N GLY A 600 -0.16 -3.83 -36.94
CA GLY A 600 -0.71 -4.41 -38.18
C GLY A 600 -2.16 -4.89 -38.09
N LYS A 601 -2.87 -4.62 -36.99
CA LYS A 601 -4.26 -5.07 -36.73
C LYS A 601 -5.32 -4.31 -37.55
N TYR A 602 -4.99 -3.16 -38.14
CA TYR A 602 -5.96 -2.26 -38.75
C TYR A 602 -6.77 -2.88 -39.91
N GLU A 603 -8.05 -3.15 -39.63
CA GLU A 603 -8.99 -3.85 -40.53
C GLU A 603 -8.38 -5.13 -41.15
N ASP A 604 -7.64 -5.92 -40.37
CA ASP A 604 -6.98 -7.14 -40.87
C ASP A 604 -7.95 -8.32 -41.16
N ALA A 605 -9.23 -8.13 -40.80
CA ALA A 605 -10.34 -9.09 -40.90
C ALA A 605 -10.17 -10.35 -40.03
N ILE A 606 -9.58 -10.18 -38.85
CA ILE A 606 -9.52 -11.16 -37.76
C ILE A 606 -10.22 -10.54 -36.54
N ASP A 607 -11.55 -10.71 -36.47
CA ASP A 607 -12.42 -10.13 -35.45
C ASP A 607 -11.90 -10.35 -33.99
N GLN A 608 -11.98 -9.32 -33.14
CA GLN A 608 -11.59 -9.28 -31.73
C GLN A 608 -10.12 -9.65 -31.46
N ASN A 609 -9.20 -9.09 -32.25
CA ASN A 609 -7.77 -9.37 -32.12
C ASN A 609 -6.91 -8.21 -31.63
N ALA A 610 -7.45 -7.00 -31.45
CA ALA A 610 -6.70 -5.82 -31.03
C ALA A 610 -6.88 -5.55 -29.54
N SER A 611 -5.76 -5.28 -28.86
CA SER A 611 -5.74 -4.62 -27.55
C SER A 611 -5.81 -3.09 -27.71
N PHE A 612 -5.98 -2.35 -26.62
CA PHE A 612 -6.00 -0.88 -26.66
C PHE A 612 -4.68 -0.32 -27.22
N GLU A 613 -3.55 -0.86 -26.79
CA GLU A 613 -2.20 -0.55 -27.27
C GLU A 613 -1.99 -0.88 -28.76
N GLU A 614 -2.86 -1.72 -29.34
CA GLU A 614 -2.84 -2.08 -30.77
C GLU A 614 -3.93 -1.36 -31.58
N GLY A 615 -4.77 -0.54 -30.93
CA GLY A 615 -5.71 0.38 -31.56
C GLY A 615 -7.20 0.19 -31.24
N ASP A 616 -7.58 -0.77 -30.40
CA ASP A 616 -8.98 -0.87 -29.89
C ASP A 616 -9.23 0.23 -28.85
N TRP A 617 -9.46 1.44 -29.33
CA TRP A 617 -9.69 2.61 -28.48
C TRP A 617 -11.16 2.78 -28.10
N ASN A 618 -12.08 2.15 -28.83
CA ASN A 618 -13.52 2.22 -28.56
C ASN A 618 -14.05 1.05 -27.69
N GLY A 619 -13.29 -0.04 -27.58
CA GLY A 619 -13.60 -1.20 -26.72
C GLY A 619 -14.52 -2.21 -27.40
N ASP A 620 -14.37 -2.42 -28.72
CA ASP A 620 -15.08 -3.47 -29.49
C ASP A 620 -14.18 -4.65 -29.90
N GLY A 621 -12.87 -4.56 -29.65
CA GLY A 621 -11.85 -5.57 -29.93
C GLY A 621 -11.24 -5.49 -31.34
N ASP A 622 -11.76 -4.63 -32.22
CA ASP A 622 -11.34 -4.52 -33.62
C ASP A 622 -10.66 -3.18 -33.88
N PHE A 623 -9.34 -3.11 -34.09
CA PHE A 623 -8.74 -1.83 -34.50
C PHE A 623 -9.23 -1.45 -35.91
N ASN A 624 -10.19 -0.52 -35.98
CA ASN A 624 -10.90 -0.21 -37.21
C ASN A 624 -11.13 1.30 -37.41
N SER A 625 -11.84 1.66 -38.49
CA SER A 625 -12.20 3.05 -38.78
C SER A 625 -12.97 3.73 -37.61
N SER A 626 -13.67 2.95 -36.77
CA SER A 626 -14.45 3.44 -35.64
C SER A 626 -13.58 3.99 -34.50
N ASP A 627 -12.45 3.36 -34.21
CA ASP A 627 -11.50 3.77 -33.16
C ASP A 627 -10.80 5.07 -33.49
N LEU A 628 -10.34 5.20 -34.74
CA LEU A 628 -9.79 6.44 -35.25
C LEU A 628 -10.83 7.57 -35.09
N VAL A 629 -12.08 7.32 -35.47
CA VAL A 629 -13.18 8.26 -35.31
C VAL A 629 -13.48 8.56 -33.83
N PHE A 630 -13.41 7.57 -32.94
CA PHE A 630 -13.64 7.70 -31.50
C PHE A 630 -12.55 8.57 -30.83
N ALA A 631 -11.28 8.23 -31.04
CA ALA A 631 -10.15 8.99 -30.51
C ALA A 631 -10.11 10.43 -31.06
N PHE A 632 -10.35 10.64 -32.37
CA PHE A 632 -10.46 12.00 -32.91
C PHE A 632 -11.69 12.76 -32.38
N GLN A 633 -12.82 12.10 -32.08
CA GLN A 633 -13.98 12.72 -31.44
C GLN A 633 -13.74 13.08 -29.96
N SER A 634 -12.84 12.38 -29.26
CA SER A 634 -12.43 12.73 -27.89
C SER A 634 -11.70 14.09 -27.82
N GLY A 635 -11.13 14.53 -28.95
CA GLY A 635 -10.52 15.87 -29.11
C GLY A 635 -9.09 16.00 -28.56
N THR A 636 -8.42 14.88 -28.31
CA THR A 636 -7.10 14.79 -27.64
C THR A 636 -5.90 14.91 -28.59
N TYR A 637 -6.07 14.74 -29.90
CA TYR A 637 -4.95 14.62 -30.85
C TYR A 637 -4.03 15.85 -30.92
N VAL A 638 -2.74 15.66 -30.63
CA VAL A 638 -1.70 16.69 -30.65
C VAL A 638 -0.76 16.51 -31.84
N ALA A 639 -0.76 17.45 -32.78
CA ALA A 639 0.20 17.47 -33.88
C ALA A 639 1.61 17.85 -33.39
N THR A 640 2.53 16.88 -33.30
CA THR A 640 3.90 17.08 -32.83
C THR A 640 4.76 17.89 -33.82
N ALA A 641 5.63 18.75 -33.28
CA ALA A 641 6.40 19.71 -34.06
C ALA A 641 7.69 19.11 -34.67
N ARG A 642 7.51 18.23 -35.67
CA ARG A 642 8.51 17.48 -36.48
C ARG A 642 9.01 16.17 -35.86
N PRO A 643 9.24 15.12 -36.68
CA PRO A 643 9.86 13.87 -36.23
C PRO A 643 11.32 14.04 -35.79
N LEU A 644 11.73 13.23 -34.82
CA LEU A 644 13.13 12.86 -34.64
C LEU A 644 13.62 12.04 -35.85
N LEU A 645 14.86 12.30 -36.28
CA LEU A 645 15.47 11.58 -37.39
C LEU A 645 15.88 10.16 -36.96
N LEU A 646 15.07 9.16 -37.35
CA LEU A 646 15.51 7.76 -37.40
C LEU A 646 16.80 7.66 -38.23
N ASN A 647 17.80 6.94 -37.70
CA ASN A 647 19.14 6.91 -38.28
C ASN A 647 19.15 6.22 -39.65
N ALA A 648 19.28 7.02 -40.71
CA ALA A 648 19.18 6.62 -42.12
C ALA A 648 20.35 5.74 -42.59
N THR A 649 20.34 4.47 -42.15
CA THR A 649 21.33 3.44 -42.52
C THR A 649 20.72 2.11 -43.00
N SER A 650 19.40 1.98 -42.95
CA SER A 650 18.64 0.78 -43.41
C SER A 650 17.46 1.08 -44.35
N MET A 651 17.12 2.35 -44.58
CA MET A 651 16.00 2.74 -45.44
C MET A 651 16.40 2.69 -46.92
N THR A 652 15.58 2.07 -47.76
CA THR A 652 15.79 2.08 -49.21
C THR A 652 15.26 3.38 -49.84
N PRO A 653 15.71 3.76 -51.06
CA PRO A 653 15.24 4.99 -51.71
C PRO A 653 13.71 5.06 -51.90
N GLU A 654 13.06 3.91 -52.03
CA GLU A 654 11.62 3.77 -52.19
C GLU A 654 10.86 4.19 -50.92
N VAL A 655 11.37 3.82 -49.73
CA VAL A 655 10.77 4.23 -48.44
C VAL A 655 10.89 5.74 -48.24
N SER A 656 12.04 6.33 -48.58
CA SER A 656 12.21 7.79 -48.54
C SER A 656 11.21 8.49 -49.47
N ALA A 657 11.01 7.95 -50.68
CA ALA A 657 10.08 8.52 -51.65
C ALA A 657 8.60 8.41 -51.23
N ALA A 658 8.21 7.33 -50.54
CA ALA A 658 6.87 7.19 -49.96
C ALA A 658 6.62 8.22 -48.85
N ILE A 659 7.59 8.38 -47.94
CA ILE A 659 7.53 9.37 -46.84
C ILE A 659 7.50 10.81 -47.39
N ASP A 660 8.37 11.15 -48.36
CA ASP A 660 8.36 12.45 -49.03
C ASP A 660 7.04 12.73 -49.80
N TRP A 661 6.35 11.68 -50.26
CA TRP A 661 5.04 11.79 -50.93
C TRP A 661 3.90 11.98 -49.93
N LEU A 662 3.89 11.28 -48.78
CA LEU A 662 2.93 11.50 -47.70
C LEU A 662 3.02 12.95 -47.18
N PHE A 663 4.24 13.47 -46.94
CA PHE A 663 4.48 14.89 -46.63
C PHE A 663 4.18 15.86 -47.79
N ALA A 664 3.83 15.38 -48.99
CA ALA A 664 3.31 16.20 -50.08
C ALA A 664 1.78 16.21 -50.15
N GLN A 665 1.10 15.18 -49.62
CA GLN A 665 -0.37 15.11 -49.52
C GLN A 665 -0.89 15.91 -48.33
N ASP A 666 -0.22 15.84 -47.17
CA ASP A 666 -0.48 16.66 -45.96
C ASP A 666 -0.73 18.16 -46.29
N ARG A 667 0.08 18.72 -47.20
CA ARG A 667 -0.04 20.11 -47.68
C ARG A 667 -1.30 20.43 -48.52
N LYS A 668 -2.24 19.50 -48.69
CA LYS A 668 -3.58 19.72 -49.27
C LYS A 668 -4.70 19.70 -48.24
N VAL A 669 -4.52 18.99 -47.12
CA VAL A 669 -5.58 18.70 -46.12
C VAL A 669 -6.03 19.97 -45.38
N GLY A 670 -5.17 20.99 -45.31
CA GLY A 670 -5.39 22.21 -44.53
C GLY A 670 -6.47 23.19 -45.01
N ASP A 671 -7.18 22.95 -46.12
CA ASP A 671 -8.32 23.77 -46.57
C ASP A 671 -9.19 23.00 -47.62
N GLY A 672 -9.86 21.93 -47.19
CA GLY A 672 -10.57 20.98 -48.07
C GLY A 672 -11.81 20.31 -47.45
N ASP A 673 -12.67 19.73 -48.31
CA ASP A 673 -13.94 19.09 -47.93
C ASP A 673 -13.72 17.70 -47.30
N PHE A 674 -14.61 17.27 -46.40
CA PHE A 674 -14.37 16.08 -45.54
C PHE A 674 -14.20 14.79 -46.36
N ASP A 675 -15.04 14.58 -47.38
CA ASP A 675 -14.97 13.44 -48.28
C ASP A 675 -13.61 13.37 -49.03
N GLN A 676 -13.00 14.52 -49.36
CA GLN A 676 -11.70 14.55 -50.05
C GLN A 676 -10.51 14.18 -49.16
N ASN A 677 -10.68 14.28 -47.84
CA ASN A 677 -9.68 13.82 -46.89
C ASN A 677 -9.78 12.29 -46.67
N MET A 678 -10.98 11.70 -46.78
CA MET A 678 -11.15 10.25 -46.75
C MET A 678 -10.60 9.59 -48.02
N ASP A 679 -10.96 10.06 -49.22
CA ASP A 679 -10.37 9.58 -50.49
C ASP A 679 -8.83 9.58 -50.46
N ALA A 680 -8.21 10.61 -49.84
CA ALA A 680 -6.76 10.75 -49.74
C ALA A 680 -6.11 9.88 -48.63
N ILE A 681 -6.86 9.53 -47.59
CA ILE A 681 -6.44 8.61 -46.53
C ILE A 681 -6.53 7.17 -47.04
N ASP A 682 -7.61 6.80 -47.73
CA ASP A 682 -7.78 5.50 -48.38
C ASP A 682 -6.69 5.24 -49.45
N GLU A 683 -6.40 6.22 -50.33
CA GLU A 683 -5.25 6.12 -51.27
C GLU A 683 -3.90 5.92 -50.55
N SER A 684 -3.77 6.41 -49.31
CA SER A 684 -2.54 6.28 -48.52
C SER A 684 -2.47 4.93 -47.78
N ILE A 685 -3.60 4.43 -47.29
CA ILE A 685 -3.73 3.10 -46.65
C ILE A 685 -3.50 1.99 -47.69
N ASP A 686 -4.08 2.10 -48.89
CA ASP A 686 -3.83 1.13 -49.98
C ASP A 686 -2.36 1.14 -50.44
N ALA A 687 -1.71 2.31 -50.45
CA ALA A 687 -0.29 2.42 -50.75
C ALA A 687 0.61 1.78 -49.68
N LEU A 688 0.22 1.82 -48.40
CA LEU A 688 0.91 1.14 -47.29
C LEU A 688 0.64 -0.37 -47.29
N ARG A 689 -0.62 -0.80 -47.50
CA ARG A 689 -1.00 -2.22 -47.66
C ARG A 689 -0.22 -2.88 -48.81
N ALA A 690 -0.02 -2.17 -49.92
CA ALA A 690 0.80 -2.61 -51.06
C ALA A 690 2.33 -2.63 -50.80
N PHE A 691 2.80 -2.23 -49.61
CA PHE A 691 4.21 -2.27 -49.19
C PHE A 691 4.50 -3.37 -48.14
N VAL A 692 3.47 -3.90 -47.48
CA VAL A 692 3.56 -4.95 -46.44
C VAL A 692 3.50 -6.38 -47.04
N VAL A 693 3.19 -6.52 -48.33
CA VAL A 693 3.02 -7.79 -49.07
C VAL A 693 4.08 -7.99 -50.16
#